data_AF-A0A971GMX0-F1
#
_entry.id   AF-A0A971GMX0-F1
#
_cell.length_a   1.000
_cell.length_b   1.000
_cell.length_c   1.000
_cell.angle_alpha   90.00
_cell.angle_beta   90.00
_cell.angle_gamma   90.00
#
_symmetry.space_group_name_H-M   'P 1'
#
loop_
_entity.id
_entity.type
_entity.pdbx_description
1 polymer ?
#
loop_
_entity_poly.entity_id
_entity_poly.type
_entity_poly.pdbx_seq_one_letter_code
_entity_poly.pdbx_strand_id
1 'polypeptide(L)'
;MTAQQVNEYTPEEIAARVLERKSQFSAYNNAKISSLHASLGSTELVNFFNMIPFLFTVNQPEFPGYVSEIKEPHGVFRYTPPSTLLSYLRTTNPSFIQPKGSGSEPVIRLVALIGSAGTIAFTPDSDLDFWICGHFSEMPAEDILLLRRKCTMIENWAMEKHRKEIHFFLNDIDRIKKNIFDEDEEYGMSGISLGQLLKEEFYRSSIIINGVTPFWWAVPADSPDSLYEKWFSVILKTPQAADYIDLGNMAGLNRGDFLIPALFQIIKSLGNPFKSIIKLGLLERYIHDDKANPFLSNQIKKNVHEGKTDRASVDAYCIMFDNVFSYYQKHSDDMTALNIIKTSFYLKVNPRLSYAEKDPGKEAFREVMAAYTKKWGWDNETIRRVDSFENWDVESTNKMMNNTKKSILRGYKNILNGIGSGISTESIDRESLLAINRKIYSHFNPEANKIDNTLNFKKYPPEKLLSLDYVSDTKGNQAWYLSKRIITDGRPVKVLIRKSSYLVNLVVWISLNGLYQKDFSRIEIEQGFYSMDTNYIRDLISELSEHFSIKSLNLQNGYFLQDPFPVMSYILVNPLSKYSKKIDEIIFLYHNSWGETRFEVFTGQNALTDITLRIINGAIKSGMDSISALHITSSDPFSSSKEFHQLKSSITSILQFFTERQDTVRQRFITMSGNRFTVFSNSVKQGVAAPAVYKQYGSEIQMLYSMSYNRGVLTRNRADERIPELEHLGHILSHESDDCIKIFFDEGRKYSRIYVLNERGALVLMRKKSEQLASYLAGLISFSESAIAEVALANPGTSLAGNRQPVAVYKIETDTAGRKSIKEHDYKNDSMIKYYTEKNFQVCLSLHLLDTGEIGYRFTLPDGGLSEIFSRAEIESASREIASLMESVDGYSFYPVLVNLDNTGIKIYSSYTSFAFSEKNRFEMLIEKNLGMI
;
A
#
# COMPACT_ATOMS: atom_id res chain seq x y z
N MET A 1 -33.17 -7.68 42.14
CA MET A 1 -34.25 -8.67 41.95
C MET A 1 -33.65 -9.87 41.23
N THR A 2 -33.91 -11.09 41.70
CA THR A 2 -33.50 -12.31 40.97
C THR A 2 -34.37 -12.48 39.72
N ALA A 3 -33.87 -13.15 38.68
CA ALA A 3 -34.61 -13.39 37.44
C ALA A 3 -35.98 -14.07 37.66
N GLN A 4 -36.14 -14.80 38.77
CA GLN A 4 -37.41 -15.40 39.19
C GLN A 4 -38.49 -14.36 39.55
N GLN A 5 -38.16 -13.25 40.22
CA GLN A 5 -39.16 -12.23 40.61
C GLN A 5 -39.63 -11.36 39.43
N VAL A 6 -38.90 -11.36 38.31
CA VAL A 6 -39.18 -10.54 37.13
C VAL A 6 -40.08 -11.28 36.13
N ASN A 7 -40.23 -12.60 36.28
CA ASN A 7 -41.01 -13.44 35.37
C ASN A 7 -42.53 -13.41 35.66
N GLU A 8 -42.93 -12.90 36.83
CA GLU A 8 -44.31 -12.85 37.33
C GLU A 8 -45.08 -11.57 36.96
N TYR A 9 -44.44 -10.59 36.31
CA TYR A 9 -45.12 -9.33 35.97
C TYR A 9 -46.21 -9.49 34.91
N THR A 10 -47.34 -8.81 35.11
CA THR A 10 -48.40 -8.70 34.10
C THR A 10 -47.95 -7.80 32.92
N PRO A 11 -48.59 -7.89 31.74
CA PRO A 11 -48.29 -7.01 30.62
C PRO A 11 -48.38 -5.51 30.98
N GLU A 12 -49.33 -5.11 31.82
CA GLU A 12 -49.49 -3.72 32.27
C GLU A 12 -48.33 -3.27 33.15
N GLU A 13 -47.89 -4.13 34.08
CA GLU A 13 -46.73 -3.85 34.95
C GLU A 13 -45.43 -3.76 34.14
N ILE A 14 -45.26 -4.61 33.13
CA ILE A 14 -44.14 -4.56 32.19
C ILE A 14 -44.16 -3.22 31.45
N ALA A 15 -45.30 -2.83 30.89
CA ALA A 15 -45.43 -1.57 30.15
C ALA A 15 -45.11 -0.35 31.02
N ALA A 16 -45.62 -0.31 32.26
CA ALA A 16 -45.34 0.77 33.20
C ALA A 16 -43.84 0.90 33.52
N ARG A 17 -43.16 -0.22 33.78
CA ARG A 17 -41.71 -0.25 34.08
C ARG A 17 -40.84 0.13 32.89
N VAL A 18 -41.25 -0.25 31.68
CA VAL A 18 -40.57 0.17 30.45
C VAL A 18 -40.64 1.69 30.29
N LEU A 19 -41.81 2.29 30.51
CA LEU A 19 -41.97 3.75 30.44
C LEU A 19 -41.16 4.49 31.50
N GLU A 20 -41.12 3.97 32.73
CA GLU A 20 -40.27 4.50 33.81
C GLU A 20 -38.79 4.52 33.39
N ARG A 21 -38.28 3.40 32.89
CA ARG A 21 -36.88 3.28 32.46
C ARG A 21 -36.56 4.11 31.23
N LYS A 22 -37.52 4.27 30.30
CA LYS A 22 -37.38 5.22 29.19
C LYS A 22 -37.17 6.64 29.71
N SER A 23 -37.90 7.05 30.74
CA SER A 23 -37.72 8.37 31.37
C SER A 23 -36.32 8.53 31.98
N GLN A 24 -35.86 7.53 32.73
CA GLN A 24 -34.50 7.51 33.32
C GLN A 24 -33.41 7.58 32.23
N PHE A 25 -33.55 6.79 31.17
CA PHE A 25 -32.63 6.83 30.04
C PHE A 25 -32.66 8.18 29.31
N SER A 26 -33.85 8.77 29.11
CA SER A 26 -33.99 10.08 28.47
C SER A 26 -33.28 11.17 29.26
N ALA A 27 -33.39 11.14 30.59
CA ALA A 27 -32.64 12.06 31.48
C ALA A 27 -31.12 11.87 31.34
N TYR A 28 -30.63 10.63 31.35
CA TYR A 28 -29.22 10.30 31.12
C TYR A 28 -28.72 10.79 29.73
N ASN A 29 -29.47 10.51 28.68
CA ASN A 29 -29.12 10.91 27.31
C ASN A 29 -29.08 12.43 27.15
N ASN A 30 -30.06 13.16 27.71
CA ASN A 30 -30.09 14.62 27.70
C ASN A 30 -28.93 15.25 28.48
N ALA A 31 -28.51 14.63 29.60
CA ALA A 31 -27.33 15.05 30.32
C ALA A 31 -26.06 14.90 29.48
N LYS A 32 -25.94 13.83 28.68
CA LYS A 32 -24.83 13.66 27.73
C LYS A 32 -24.83 14.66 26.58
N ILE A 33 -25.99 14.96 26.00
CA ILE A 33 -26.12 16.03 24.98
C ILE A 33 -25.67 17.38 25.57
N SER A 34 -26.12 17.70 26.79
CA SER A 34 -25.72 18.92 27.49
C SER A 34 -24.22 18.97 27.75
N SER A 35 -23.63 17.84 28.17
CA SER A 35 -22.18 17.70 28.33
C SER A 35 -21.41 17.88 27.03
N LEU A 36 -21.92 17.33 25.92
CA LEU A 36 -21.31 17.50 24.60
C LEU A 36 -21.35 18.97 24.17
N HIS A 37 -22.50 19.62 24.28
CA HIS A 37 -22.63 21.05 23.95
C HIS A 37 -21.69 21.92 24.77
N ALA A 38 -21.57 21.67 26.08
CA ALA A 38 -20.61 22.38 26.93
C ALA A 38 -19.16 22.15 26.47
N SER A 39 -18.82 20.92 26.06
CA SER A 39 -17.45 20.57 25.65
C SER A 39 -17.07 21.09 24.25
N LEU A 40 -18.04 21.37 23.39
CA LEU A 40 -17.80 21.98 22.08
C LEU A 40 -17.36 23.44 22.18
N GLY A 41 -17.66 24.12 23.30
CA GLY A 41 -17.09 25.42 23.66
C GLY A 41 -17.54 26.64 22.83
N SER A 42 -18.26 26.44 21.70
CA SER A 42 -18.79 27.55 20.89
C SER A 42 -20.19 27.27 20.33
N THR A 43 -21.01 28.31 20.22
CA THR A 43 -22.35 28.23 19.61
C THR A 43 -22.30 27.79 18.16
N GLU A 44 -21.24 28.17 17.43
CA GLU A 44 -21.01 27.73 16.04
C GLU A 44 -20.86 26.22 15.95
N LEU A 45 -20.02 25.61 16.80
CA LEU A 45 -19.79 24.15 16.80
C LEU A 45 -21.03 23.39 17.30
N VAL A 46 -21.79 23.96 18.23
CA VAL A 46 -23.09 23.41 18.64
C VAL A 46 -24.10 23.44 17.49
N ASN A 47 -24.16 24.53 16.71
CA ASN A 47 -25.02 24.62 15.53
C ASN A 47 -24.57 23.65 14.44
N PHE A 48 -23.27 23.53 14.19
CA PHE A 48 -22.68 22.53 13.30
C PHE A 48 -23.15 21.12 13.68
N PHE A 49 -23.00 20.73 14.94
CA PHE A 49 -23.42 19.42 15.43
C PHE A 49 -24.92 19.18 15.23
N ASN A 50 -25.75 20.14 15.60
CA ASN A 50 -27.21 20.05 15.42
C ASN A 50 -27.62 20.06 13.94
N MET A 51 -26.80 20.61 13.05
CA MET A 51 -27.09 20.63 11.61
C MET A 51 -26.95 19.26 10.96
N ILE A 52 -26.06 18.39 11.46
CA ILE A 52 -25.81 17.05 10.89
C ILE A 52 -27.10 16.23 10.68
N PRO A 53 -27.93 15.95 11.70
CA PRO A 53 -29.20 15.24 11.50
C PRO A 53 -30.19 16.00 10.60
N PHE A 54 -30.15 17.34 10.60
CA PHE A 54 -30.98 18.16 9.73
C PHE A 54 -30.64 17.97 8.24
N LEU A 55 -29.37 17.77 7.88
CA LEU A 55 -28.95 17.57 6.49
C LEU A 55 -29.56 16.32 5.83
N PHE A 56 -30.01 15.34 6.63
CA PHE A 56 -30.76 14.18 6.12
C PHE A 56 -32.25 14.47 5.88
N THR A 57 -32.77 15.57 6.43
CA THR A 57 -34.17 16.02 6.26
C THR A 57 -34.37 16.99 5.11
N VAL A 58 -33.28 17.45 4.47
CA VAL A 58 -33.32 18.39 3.34
C VAL A 58 -32.41 17.90 2.22
N ASN A 59 -32.76 18.17 0.96
CA ASN A 59 -31.88 17.93 -0.18
C ASN A 59 -32.03 19.07 -1.20
N GLN A 60 -31.33 20.19 -0.97
CA GLN A 60 -31.36 21.36 -1.84
C GLN A 60 -29.94 21.86 -2.11
N PRO A 61 -29.65 22.49 -3.27
CA PRO A 61 -28.29 22.90 -3.67
C PRO A 61 -27.55 23.80 -2.67
N GLU A 62 -28.28 24.54 -1.85
CA GLU A 62 -27.74 25.46 -0.84
C GLU A 62 -27.27 24.77 0.46
N PHE A 63 -27.53 23.47 0.63
CA PHE A 63 -27.11 22.70 1.80
C PHE A 63 -25.96 21.73 1.48
N PRO A 64 -25.03 21.50 2.44
CA PRO A 64 -24.03 20.44 2.34
C PRO A 64 -24.67 19.06 2.12
N GLY A 65 -23.99 18.21 1.36
CA GLY A 65 -24.50 16.88 1.05
C GLY A 65 -25.63 16.83 0.02
N TYR A 66 -25.84 17.90 -0.77
CA TYR A 66 -26.80 17.89 -1.86
C TYR A 66 -26.41 16.88 -2.95
N VAL A 67 -27.34 15.99 -3.31
CA VAL A 67 -27.19 15.05 -4.41
C VAL A 67 -28.39 15.22 -5.34
N SER A 68 -28.16 15.59 -6.61
CA SER A 68 -29.21 15.93 -7.57
C SER A 68 -30.20 14.80 -7.87
N GLU A 69 -29.75 13.56 -7.73
CA GLU A 69 -30.48 12.33 -8.00
C GLU A 69 -31.48 12.01 -6.87
N ILE A 70 -31.26 12.56 -5.66
CA ILE A 70 -32.18 12.40 -4.53
C ILE A 70 -33.37 13.35 -4.73
N LYS A 71 -34.51 12.80 -5.15
CA LYS A 71 -35.76 13.55 -5.40
C LYS A 71 -36.48 13.95 -4.12
N GLU A 72 -36.52 13.05 -3.14
CA GLU A 72 -37.08 13.30 -1.80
C GLU A 72 -36.00 13.05 -0.73
N PRO A 73 -35.88 13.90 0.30
CA PRO A 73 -34.94 13.64 1.39
C PRO A 73 -35.27 12.33 2.10
N HIS A 74 -34.24 11.55 2.45
CA HIS A 74 -34.37 10.30 3.22
C HIS A 74 -35.11 10.50 4.56
N GLY A 75 -34.97 11.68 5.18
CA GLY A 75 -35.64 12.03 6.43
C GLY A 75 -35.04 11.34 7.65
N VAL A 76 -35.37 11.85 8.83
CA VAL A 76 -35.00 11.25 10.12
C VAL A 76 -36.23 11.15 10.99
N PHE A 77 -36.56 9.93 11.42
CA PHE A 77 -37.74 9.66 12.22
C PHE A 77 -37.73 10.47 13.52
N ARG A 78 -38.80 11.24 13.77
CA ARG A 78 -39.01 12.08 14.96
C ARG A 78 -37.94 13.14 15.26
N TYR A 79 -37.07 13.43 14.29
CA TYR A 79 -36.13 14.53 14.45
C TYR A 79 -36.84 15.88 14.29
N THR A 80 -36.65 16.76 15.27
CA THR A 80 -37.10 18.15 15.20
C THR A 80 -35.89 19.06 15.37
N PRO A 81 -35.59 19.95 14.40
CA PRO A 81 -34.48 20.90 14.52
C PRO A 81 -34.62 21.78 15.77
N PRO A 82 -33.55 21.95 16.57
CA PRO A 82 -33.57 22.87 17.71
C PRO A 82 -33.88 24.31 17.27
N SER A 83 -34.52 25.10 18.13
CA SER A 83 -34.86 26.50 17.85
C SER A 83 -33.64 27.38 17.53
N THR A 84 -32.49 27.05 18.13
CA THR A 84 -31.19 27.68 17.87
C THR A 84 -30.73 27.44 16.43
N LEU A 85 -30.83 26.20 15.95
CA LEU A 85 -30.51 25.84 14.57
C LEU A 85 -31.48 26.52 13.59
N LEU A 86 -32.78 26.52 13.88
CA LEU A 86 -33.77 27.20 13.02
C LEU A 86 -33.48 28.71 12.89
N SER A 87 -33.06 29.35 13.97
CA SER A 87 -32.68 30.78 13.96
C SER A 87 -31.41 31.02 13.14
N TYR A 88 -30.44 30.12 13.27
CA TYR A 88 -29.22 30.13 12.46
C TYR A 88 -29.54 29.95 10.97
N LEU A 89 -30.35 28.95 10.61
CA LEU A 89 -30.75 28.67 9.23
C LEU A 89 -31.50 29.82 8.57
N ARG A 90 -32.40 30.52 9.29
CA ARG A 90 -33.07 31.72 8.75
C ARG A 90 -32.09 32.84 8.38
N THR A 91 -30.95 32.89 9.06
CA THR A 91 -29.92 33.90 8.83
C THR A 91 -28.99 33.49 7.70
N THR A 92 -28.57 32.22 7.64
CA THR A 92 -27.62 31.73 6.63
C THR A 92 -28.27 31.32 5.32
N ASN A 93 -29.54 30.93 5.35
CA ASN A 93 -30.30 30.38 4.24
C ASN A 93 -31.70 31.04 4.20
N PRO A 94 -31.81 32.36 3.94
CA PRO A 94 -33.08 33.08 4.01
C PRO A 94 -34.11 32.62 2.97
N SER A 95 -33.66 32.00 1.88
CA SER A 95 -34.52 31.40 0.85
C SER A 95 -35.08 30.03 1.23
N PHE A 96 -34.56 29.40 2.29
CA PHE A 96 -35.02 28.10 2.74
C PHE A 96 -36.40 28.20 3.39
N ILE A 97 -37.37 27.51 2.80
CA ILE A 97 -38.67 27.26 3.41
C ILE A 97 -38.70 25.80 3.81
N GLN A 98 -38.92 25.55 5.11
CA GLN A 98 -39.06 24.19 5.61
C GLN A 98 -40.22 23.49 4.88
N PRO A 99 -39.98 22.36 4.20
CA PRO A 99 -41.04 21.62 3.54
C PRO A 99 -42.11 21.21 4.55
N LYS A 100 -43.40 21.39 4.22
CA LYS A 100 -44.47 20.70 4.95
C LYS A 100 -44.28 19.20 4.65
N GLY A 101 -44.15 18.38 5.69
CA GLY A 101 -43.60 17.02 5.62
C GLY A 101 -44.01 16.25 4.37
N SER A 102 -43.03 15.62 3.71
CA SER A 102 -43.30 14.63 2.66
C SER A 102 -44.13 13.52 3.28
N GLY A 103 -45.24 13.11 2.66
CA GLY A 103 -46.08 12.03 3.19
C GLY A 103 -45.38 10.65 3.26
N SER A 104 -44.09 10.58 2.89
CA SER A 104 -43.23 9.40 2.94
C SER A 104 -42.70 9.14 4.35
N GLU A 105 -42.66 7.87 4.76
CA GLU A 105 -42.04 7.50 6.04
C GLU A 105 -40.53 7.76 6.01
N PRO A 106 -39.95 8.38 7.05
CA PRO A 106 -38.51 8.59 7.13
C PRO A 106 -37.73 7.27 7.10
N VAL A 107 -36.73 7.21 6.23
CA VAL A 107 -35.83 6.07 6.03
C VAL A 107 -34.95 5.83 7.27
N ILE A 108 -34.41 6.91 7.85
CA ILE A 108 -33.51 6.82 8.99
C ILE A 108 -34.33 6.75 10.28
N ARG A 109 -34.25 5.63 11.00
CA ARG A 109 -34.98 5.37 12.25
C ARG A 109 -34.23 5.87 13.48
N LEU A 110 -32.90 5.77 13.49
CA LEU A 110 -32.06 6.18 14.61
C LEU A 110 -30.83 6.93 14.10
N VAL A 111 -30.54 8.05 14.74
CA VAL A 111 -29.25 8.74 14.62
C VAL A 111 -28.61 8.73 15.99
N ALA A 112 -27.43 8.12 16.09
CA ALA A 112 -26.68 8.04 17.33
C ALA A 112 -25.22 8.43 17.10
N LEU A 113 -24.62 9.07 18.10
CA LEU A 113 -23.20 9.39 18.14
C LEU A 113 -22.50 8.44 19.10
N ILE A 114 -21.45 7.75 18.67
CA ILE A 114 -20.69 6.78 19.47
C ILE A 114 -19.30 7.34 19.84
N GLY A 115 -18.67 6.80 20.88
CA GLY A 115 -17.28 7.10 21.22
C GLY A 115 -17.12 8.03 22.42
N SER A 116 -16.18 8.98 22.35
CA SER A 116 -15.87 9.86 23.49
C SER A 116 -16.85 11.01 23.69
N ALA A 117 -17.70 11.32 22.71
CA ALA A 117 -18.62 12.45 22.78
C ALA A 117 -19.52 12.41 24.02
N GLY A 118 -19.65 13.57 24.69
CA GLY A 118 -20.41 13.72 25.93
C GLY A 118 -19.81 13.06 27.18
N THR A 119 -18.59 12.51 27.08
CA THR A 119 -17.82 11.97 28.22
C THR A 119 -16.67 12.90 28.59
N ILE A 120 -16.05 12.67 29.75
CA ILE A 120 -14.84 13.39 30.18
C ILE A 120 -13.67 13.26 29.20
N ALA A 121 -13.66 12.22 28.35
CA ALA A 121 -12.58 11.96 27.40
C ALA A 121 -12.78 12.66 26.05
N PHE A 122 -13.83 13.48 25.88
CA PHE A 122 -14.04 14.27 24.67
C PHE A 122 -13.13 15.49 24.63
N THR A 123 -12.41 15.65 23.52
CA THR A 123 -11.57 16.83 23.25
C THR A 123 -11.99 17.46 21.92
N PRO A 124 -11.65 18.74 21.66
CA PRO A 124 -11.93 19.37 20.37
C PRO A 124 -11.36 18.61 19.16
N ASP A 125 -10.27 17.87 19.34
CA ASP A 125 -9.62 17.07 18.30
C ASP A 125 -10.19 15.64 18.19
N SER A 126 -11.24 15.31 18.95
CA SER A 126 -11.88 13.99 18.87
C SER A 126 -12.74 13.87 17.61
N ASP A 127 -12.68 12.69 17.00
CA ASP A 127 -13.56 12.21 15.93
C ASP A 127 -15.02 12.12 16.39
N LEU A 128 -15.95 12.29 15.45
CA LEU A 128 -17.40 12.12 15.67
C LEU A 128 -17.95 11.01 14.76
N ASP A 129 -18.17 9.84 15.35
CA ASP A 129 -18.70 8.66 14.67
C ASP A 129 -20.24 8.63 14.79
N PHE A 130 -20.94 8.71 13.67
CA PHE A 130 -22.41 8.69 13.61
C PHE A 130 -22.91 7.33 13.11
N TRP A 131 -23.73 6.67 13.91
CA TRP A 131 -24.54 5.54 13.50
C TRP A 131 -25.85 6.04 12.92
N ILE A 132 -26.04 5.78 11.64
CA ILE A 132 -27.28 6.04 10.91
C ILE A 132 -27.95 4.68 10.75
N CYS A 133 -29.08 4.46 11.43
CA CYS A 133 -29.74 3.15 11.42
C CYS A 133 -31.10 3.22 10.72
N GLY A 134 -31.36 2.23 9.86
CA GLY A 134 -32.61 2.05 9.13
C GLY A 134 -32.77 0.61 8.64
N HIS A 135 -33.87 0.32 7.96
CA HIS A 135 -34.09 -0.96 7.28
C HIS A 135 -33.47 -0.91 5.88
N PHE A 136 -32.16 -0.69 5.80
CA PHE A 136 -31.47 -0.45 4.52
C PHE A 136 -31.51 -1.68 3.60
N SER A 137 -31.59 -2.88 4.16
CA SER A 137 -31.70 -4.12 3.40
C SER A 137 -33.04 -4.25 2.64
N GLU A 138 -34.03 -3.43 2.99
CA GLU A 138 -35.32 -3.32 2.31
C GLU A 138 -35.32 -2.22 1.23
N MET A 139 -34.26 -1.40 1.15
CA MET A 139 -34.13 -0.32 0.17
C MET A 139 -33.55 -0.81 -1.16
N PRO A 140 -33.93 -0.16 -2.29
CA PRO A 140 -33.23 -0.35 -3.56
C PRO A 140 -31.74 -0.02 -3.42
N ALA A 141 -30.87 -0.82 -4.05
CA ALA A 141 -29.42 -0.65 -3.97
C ALA A 141 -28.96 0.74 -4.45
N GLU A 142 -29.64 1.32 -5.44
CA GLU A 142 -29.37 2.67 -5.95
C GLU A 142 -29.60 3.74 -4.87
N ASP A 143 -30.68 3.66 -4.10
CA ASP A 143 -30.99 4.62 -3.03
C ASP A 143 -29.96 4.56 -1.89
N ILE A 144 -29.47 3.36 -1.55
CA ILE A 144 -28.39 3.19 -0.57
C ILE A 144 -27.10 3.86 -1.07
N LEU A 145 -26.77 3.72 -2.36
CA LEU A 145 -25.61 4.39 -2.95
C LEU A 145 -25.75 5.92 -2.91
N LEU A 146 -26.95 6.45 -3.16
CA LEU A 146 -27.22 7.88 -3.03
C LEU A 146 -27.09 8.36 -1.58
N LEU A 147 -27.56 7.59 -0.60
CA LEU A 147 -27.38 7.88 0.82
C LEU A 147 -25.90 7.86 1.23
N ARG A 148 -25.13 6.86 0.79
CA ARG A 148 -23.67 6.81 1.01
C ARG A 148 -22.96 8.01 0.42
N ARG A 149 -23.27 8.35 -0.84
CA ARG A 149 -22.71 9.54 -1.51
C ARG A 149 -23.01 10.82 -0.74
N LYS A 150 -24.23 10.96 -0.22
CA LYS A 150 -24.61 12.09 0.63
C LYS A 150 -23.79 12.13 1.92
N CYS A 151 -23.59 11.00 2.59
CA CYS A 151 -22.73 10.91 3.78
C CYS A 151 -21.31 11.41 3.48
N THR A 152 -20.67 10.89 2.44
CA THR A 152 -19.31 11.31 2.02
C THR A 152 -19.22 12.81 1.72
N MET A 153 -20.24 13.38 1.08
CA MET A 153 -20.27 14.83 0.83
C MET A 153 -20.40 15.66 2.12
N ILE A 154 -21.11 15.16 3.13
CA ILE A 154 -21.24 15.81 4.43
C ILE A 154 -19.92 15.69 5.22
N GLU A 155 -19.23 14.54 5.16
CA GLU A 155 -17.92 14.30 5.77
C GLU A 155 -16.87 15.27 5.23
N ASN A 156 -16.76 15.36 3.89
CA ASN A 156 -15.84 16.29 3.22
C ASN A 156 -16.12 17.74 3.62
N TRP A 157 -17.41 18.14 3.62
CA TRP A 157 -17.80 19.48 4.02
C TRP A 157 -17.43 19.80 5.49
N ALA A 158 -17.64 18.85 6.41
CA ALA A 158 -17.30 19.02 7.82
C ALA A 158 -15.79 19.23 8.00
N MET A 159 -14.98 18.47 7.27
CA MET A 159 -13.52 18.58 7.30
C MET A 159 -13.04 19.90 6.67
N GLU A 160 -13.54 20.27 5.49
CA GLU A 160 -13.13 21.48 4.77
C GLU A 160 -13.53 22.76 5.51
N LYS A 161 -14.79 22.84 5.97
CA LYS A 161 -15.34 24.07 6.56
C LYS A 161 -15.02 24.22 8.04
N HIS A 162 -15.09 23.13 8.81
CA HIS A 162 -15.00 23.18 10.26
C HIS A 162 -13.75 22.49 10.82
N ARG A 163 -12.92 21.87 9.96
CA ARG A 163 -11.77 21.03 10.38
C ARG A 163 -12.19 19.98 11.40
N LYS A 164 -13.38 19.42 11.20
CA LYS A 164 -13.94 18.35 12.04
C LYS A 164 -14.01 17.07 11.25
N GLU A 165 -13.35 16.06 11.79
CA GLU A 165 -13.43 14.70 11.29
C GLU A 165 -14.71 14.05 11.81
N ILE A 166 -15.60 13.69 10.89
CA ILE A 166 -16.84 12.97 11.18
C ILE A 166 -16.91 11.77 10.24
N HIS A 167 -17.52 10.69 10.71
CA HIS A 167 -17.69 9.45 9.92
C HIS A 167 -19.11 8.93 10.09
N PHE A 168 -19.77 8.54 8.98
CA PHE A 168 -21.11 7.94 9.01
C PHE A 168 -21.04 6.43 8.74
N PHE A 169 -21.68 5.66 9.63
CA PHE A 169 -21.83 4.21 9.51
C PHE A 169 -23.30 3.87 9.27
N LEU A 170 -23.61 3.35 8.08
CA LEU A 170 -24.97 2.99 7.67
C LEU A 170 -25.31 1.58 8.15
N ASN A 171 -25.88 1.48 9.34
CA ASN A 171 -26.16 0.20 9.96
C ASN A 171 -27.61 -0.26 9.76
N ASP A 172 -27.78 -1.45 9.19
CA ASP A 172 -29.08 -2.09 9.08
C ASP A 172 -29.54 -2.67 10.43
N ILE A 173 -30.77 -2.36 10.84
CA ILE A 173 -31.29 -2.71 12.18
C ILE A 173 -31.27 -4.22 12.44
N ASP A 174 -31.67 -5.03 11.46
CA ASP A 174 -31.74 -6.49 11.62
C ASP A 174 -30.36 -7.15 11.56
N ARG A 175 -29.41 -6.52 10.87
CA ARG A 175 -27.99 -6.91 10.92
C ARG A 175 -27.37 -6.58 12.28
N ILE A 176 -27.64 -5.39 12.86
CA ILE A 176 -27.14 -5.01 14.20
C ILE A 176 -27.58 -6.03 15.24
N LYS A 177 -28.83 -6.51 15.21
CA LYS A 177 -29.31 -7.55 16.15
C LYS A 177 -28.40 -8.78 16.17
N LYS A 178 -27.88 -9.17 15.01
CA LYS A 178 -26.94 -10.30 14.82
C LYS A 178 -25.46 -9.93 15.03
N ASN A 179 -25.17 -8.73 15.54
CA ASN A 179 -23.82 -8.18 15.69
C ASN A 179 -23.08 -8.06 14.36
N ILE A 180 -23.78 -7.67 13.30
CA ILE A 180 -23.22 -7.39 11.98
C ILE A 180 -23.41 -5.90 11.71
N PHE A 181 -22.32 -5.19 11.44
CA PHE A 181 -22.28 -3.73 11.32
C PHE A 181 -21.78 -3.30 9.94
N ASP A 182 -21.93 -2.01 9.63
CA ASP A 182 -21.25 -1.40 8.49
C ASP A 182 -19.74 -1.38 8.73
N GLU A 183 -18.95 -1.50 7.66
CA GLU A 183 -17.52 -1.78 7.75
C GLU A 183 -16.67 -0.54 7.51
N ASP A 184 -15.56 -0.45 8.23
CA ASP A 184 -14.53 0.57 8.04
C ASP A 184 -13.45 0.00 7.10
N GLU A 185 -13.44 0.47 5.85
CA GLU A 185 -12.52 -0.01 4.80
C GLU A 185 -11.05 0.37 5.08
N GLU A 186 -10.79 1.36 5.95
CA GLU A 186 -9.47 1.96 6.16
C GLU A 186 -8.41 0.95 6.65
N TYR A 187 -8.81 -0.03 7.46
CA TYR A 187 -7.85 -0.92 8.14
C TYR A 187 -7.62 -2.28 7.46
N GLY A 188 -8.25 -2.54 6.31
CA GLY A 188 -8.16 -3.85 5.64
C GLY A 188 -8.89 -4.96 6.38
N MET A 189 -9.89 -4.57 7.18
CA MET A 189 -10.74 -5.45 7.98
C MET A 189 -12.16 -5.55 7.40
N SER A 190 -12.37 -5.11 6.16
CA SER A 190 -13.65 -5.27 5.46
C SER A 190 -13.98 -6.76 5.34
N GLY A 191 -15.23 -7.12 5.57
CA GLY A 191 -15.78 -8.46 5.72
C GLY A 191 -15.77 -8.99 7.15
N ILE A 192 -15.06 -8.36 8.09
CA ILE A 192 -14.79 -8.92 9.42
C ILE A 192 -15.59 -8.17 10.50
N SER A 193 -16.52 -8.89 11.14
CA SER A 193 -17.32 -8.32 12.22
C SER A 193 -16.52 -8.11 13.51
N LEU A 194 -16.64 -6.91 14.10
CA LEU A 194 -16.20 -6.61 15.48
C LEU A 194 -17.08 -7.29 16.54
N GLY A 195 -18.12 -8.00 16.10
CA GLY A 195 -18.98 -8.85 16.93
C GLY A 195 -19.68 -8.10 18.04
N GLN A 196 -19.96 -8.82 19.13
CA GLN A 196 -20.68 -8.28 20.28
C GLN A 196 -20.02 -7.05 20.93
N LEU A 197 -18.70 -6.87 20.75
CA LEU A 197 -17.93 -5.80 21.41
C LEU A 197 -18.18 -4.40 20.84
N LEU A 198 -18.54 -4.27 19.57
CA LEU A 198 -18.93 -2.97 19.02
C LEU A 198 -20.32 -2.54 19.53
N LYS A 199 -21.26 -3.48 19.67
CA LYS A 199 -22.57 -3.24 20.30
C LYS A 199 -22.42 -2.90 21.80
N GLU A 200 -21.48 -3.52 22.49
CA GLU A 200 -21.09 -3.13 23.85
C GLU A 200 -20.69 -1.66 23.91
N GLU A 201 -19.78 -1.23 23.02
CA GLU A 201 -19.31 0.15 22.98
C GLU A 201 -20.45 1.12 22.65
N PHE A 202 -21.36 0.73 21.74
CA PHE A 202 -22.55 1.49 21.42
C PHE A 202 -23.42 1.71 22.67
N TYR A 203 -23.81 0.65 23.38
CA TYR A 203 -24.65 0.80 24.56
C TYR A 203 -23.95 1.51 25.72
N ARG A 204 -22.64 1.36 25.84
CA ARG A 204 -21.85 2.02 26.88
C ARG A 204 -21.71 3.53 26.62
N SER A 205 -21.52 3.95 25.36
CA SER A 205 -21.02 5.29 25.03
C SER A 205 -21.91 6.13 24.11
N SER A 206 -22.98 5.58 23.53
CA SER A 206 -23.80 6.31 22.55
C SER A 206 -24.57 7.50 23.14
N ILE A 207 -24.82 8.50 22.30
CA ILE A 207 -25.78 9.58 22.49
C ILE A 207 -26.83 9.45 21.40
N ILE A 208 -28.09 9.38 21.78
CA ILE A 208 -29.21 9.29 20.84
C ILE A 208 -29.69 10.69 20.50
N ILE A 209 -29.74 11.01 19.20
CA ILE A 209 -30.00 12.37 18.72
C ILE A 209 -31.48 12.61 18.44
N ASN A 210 -32.17 11.65 17.81
CA ASN A 210 -33.56 11.80 17.38
C ASN A 210 -34.60 11.25 18.39
N GLY A 211 -34.19 10.94 19.62
CA GLY A 211 -35.09 10.58 20.72
C GLY A 211 -35.70 9.18 20.69
N VAL A 212 -35.36 8.34 19.70
CA VAL A 212 -35.80 6.94 19.63
C VAL A 212 -34.98 6.08 20.57
N THR A 213 -35.61 5.39 21.52
CA THR A 213 -34.91 4.67 22.59
C THR A 213 -34.52 3.26 22.13
N PRO A 214 -33.22 2.88 22.12
CA PRO A 214 -32.85 1.48 21.97
C PRO A 214 -33.49 0.65 23.07
N PHE A 215 -34.26 -0.37 22.70
CA PHE A 215 -35.14 -1.10 23.63
C PHE A 215 -34.37 -1.75 24.78
N TRP A 216 -33.10 -2.10 24.58
CA TRP A 216 -32.20 -2.56 25.63
C TRP A 216 -32.16 -1.67 26.87
N TRP A 217 -32.33 -0.35 26.76
CA TRP A 217 -32.39 0.55 27.92
C TRP A 217 -33.67 0.40 28.76
N ALA A 218 -34.75 -0.16 28.20
CA ALA A 218 -36.05 -0.29 28.87
C ALA A 218 -36.26 -1.62 29.61
N VAL A 219 -35.45 -2.64 29.30
CA VAL A 219 -35.49 -3.97 29.94
C VAL A 219 -34.58 -3.98 31.19
N PRO A 220 -34.79 -4.79 32.23
CA PRO A 220 -33.90 -4.80 33.40
C PRO A 220 -32.43 -5.11 33.03
N ALA A 221 -31.47 -4.64 33.83
CA ALA A 221 -30.08 -5.10 33.72
C ALA A 221 -29.97 -6.62 33.91
N ASP A 222 -28.96 -7.25 33.30
CA ASP A 222 -28.71 -8.71 33.35
C ASP A 222 -29.85 -9.58 32.80
N SER A 223 -30.74 -9.03 31.97
CA SER A 223 -31.86 -9.79 31.42
C SER A 223 -31.40 -10.79 30.35
N PRO A 224 -31.81 -12.07 30.44
CA PRO A 224 -31.60 -13.04 29.37
C PRO A 224 -32.45 -12.71 28.15
N ASP A 225 -32.12 -13.28 26.99
CA ASP A 225 -32.80 -13.01 25.72
C ASP A 225 -34.30 -13.32 25.76
N SER A 226 -34.70 -14.40 26.44
CA SER A 226 -36.12 -14.75 26.61
C SER A 226 -36.92 -13.68 27.34
N LEU A 227 -36.33 -12.99 28.32
CA LEU A 227 -36.98 -11.92 29.04
C LEU A 227 -37.03 -10.64 28.20
N TYR A 228 -35.96 -10.35 27.46
CA TYR A 228 -35.89 -9.23 26.52
C TYR A 228 -36.99 -9.35 25.46
N GLU A 229 -37.13 -10.51 24.83
CA GLU A 229 -38.16 -10.79 23.82
C GLU A 229 -39.57 -10.70 24.41
N LYS A 230 -39.80 -11.26 25.60
CA LYS A 230 -41.08 -11.15 26.31
C LYS A 230 -41.46 -9.68 26.50
N TRP A 231 -40.57 -8.86 27.05
CA TRP A 231 -40.84 -7.45 27.31
C TRP A 231 -41.04 -6.65 26.02
N PHE A 232 -40.28 -6.97 24.96
CA PHE A 232 -40.43 -6.30 23.67
C PHE A 232 -41.80 -6.59 23.05
N SER A 233 -42.23 -7.85 23.10
CA SER A 233 -43.55 -8.27 22.56
C SER A 233 -44.73 -7.59 23.24
N VAL A 234 -44.60 -7.24 24.53
CA VAL A 234 -45.61 -6.46 25.27
C VAL A 234 -45.66 -5.04 24.74
N ILE A 235 -44.51 -4.39 24.56
CA ILE A 235 -44.42 -2.99 24.12
C ILE A 235 -44.87 -2.81 22.67
N LEU A 236 -44.63 -3.80 21.80
CA LEU A 236 -45.14 -3.79 20.42
C LEU A 236 -46.68 -3.69 20.33
N LYS A 237 -47.40 -4.06 21.40
CA LYS A 237 -48.86 -3.97 21.49
C LYS A 237 -49.37 -2.64 22.10
N THR A 238 -48.46 -1.72 22.43
CA THR A 238 -48.79 -0.42 23.02
C THR A 238 -48.68 0.71 21.99
N PRO A 239 -49.39 1.84 22.16
CA PRO A 239 -49.24 3.01 21.29
C PRO A 239 -47.81 3.57 21.23
N GLN A 240 -46.99 3.28 22.24
CA GLN A 240 -45.62 3.75 22.37
C GLN A 240 -44.60 2.85 21.64
N ALA A 241 -45.04 1.82 20.91
CA ALA A 241 -44.14 0.91 20.17
C ALA A 241 -43.13 1.66 19.27
N ALA A 242 -43.60 2.72 18.60
CA ALA A 242 -42.77 3.53 17.71
C ALA A 242 -41.69 4.37 18.43
N ASP A 243 -41.71 4.44 19.76
CA ASP A 243 -40.70 5.14 20.55
C ASP A 243 -39.41 4.33 20.72
N TYR A 244 -39.46 3.04 20.37
CA TYR A 244 -38.38 2.09 20.61
C TYR A 244 -37.82 1.51 19.32
N ILE A 245 -36.56 1.12 19.37
CA ILE A 245 -35.87 0.41 18.30
C ILE A 245 -35.15 -0.82 18.88
N ASP A 246 -35.32 -1.97 18.25
CA ASP A 246 -34.67 -3.20 18.68
C ASP A 246 -33.32 -3.38 17.98
N LEU A 247 -32.23 -3.15 18.71
CA LEU A 247 -30.86 -3.38 18.25
C LEU A 247 -30.28 -4.70 18.82
N GLY A 248 -31.12 -5.52 19.46
CA GLY A 248 -30.76 -6.76 20.11
C GLY A 248 -30.20 -6.60 21.53
N ASN A 249 -30.26 -7.69 22.30
CA ASN A 249 -29.81 -7.72 23.68
C ASN A 249 -28.28 -7.86 23.81
N MET A 250 -27.77 -7.68 25.03
CA MET A 250 -26.38 -7.95 25.43
C MET A 250 -26.37 -8.97 26.57
N ALA A 251 -26.68 -10.22 26.26
CA ALA A 251 -26.61 -11.34 27.20
C ALA A 251 -25.38 -12.21 26.92
N GLY A 252 -24.59 -12.49 27.97
CA GLY A 252 -23.49 -13.44 27.89
C GLY A 252 -22.25 -12.92 27.14
N LEU A 253 -21.10 -13.54 27.42
CA LEU A 253 -19.82 -13.26 26.78
C LEU A 253 -19.58 -14.24 25.62
N ASN A 254 -19.51 -13.76 24.37
CA ASN A 254 -19.00 -14.56 23.26
C ASN A 254 -17.47 -14.44 23.16
N ARG A 255 -16.73 -15.44 23.66
CA ARG A 255 -15.25 -15.44 23.64
C ARG A 255 -14.67 -15.44 22.23
N GLY A 256 -15.36 -16.00 21.25
CA GLY A 256 -14.92 -16.03 19.84
C GLY A 256 -14.79 -14.63 19.22
N ASP A 257 -15.55 -13.65 19.71
CA ASP A 257 -15.58 -12.29 19.18
C ASP A 257 -14.41 -11.41 19.66
N PHE A 258 -13.50 -11.92 20.51
CA PHE A 258 -12.46 -11.08 21.14
C PHE A 258 -11.20 -10.89 20.28
N LEU A 259 -10.92 -11.83 19.37
CA LEU A 259 -9.71 -11.79 18.55
C LEU A 259 -9.67 -10.54 17.67
N ILE A 260 -10.74 -10.30 16.91
CA ILE A 260 -10.81 -9.21 15.92
C ILE A 260 -10.76 -7.83 16.60
N PRO A 261 -11.54 -7.53 17.65
CA PRO A 261 -11.43 -6.27 18.37
C PRO A 261 -10.06 -6.06 19.03
N ALA A 262 -9.41 -7.12 19.53
CA ALA A 262 -8.06 -7.01 20.07
C ALA A 262 -7.03 -6.64 18.99
N LEU A 263 -7.09 -7.30 17.83
CA LEU A 263 -6.27 -6.96 16.66
C LEU A 263 -6.51 -5.53 16.19
N PHE A 264 -7.78 -5.11 16.13
CA PHE A 264 -8.17 -3.74 15.76
C PHE A 264 -7.59 -2.70 16.72
N GLN A 265 -7.60 -2.95 18.04
CA GLN A 265 -6.98 -2.05 19.01
C GLN A 265 -5.45 -1.98 18.86
N ILE A 266 -4.78 -3.07 18.49
CA ILE A 266 -3.33 -3.04 18.23
C ILE A 266 -3.03 -2.19 16.99
N ILE A 267 -3.80 -2.34 15.91
CA ILE A 267 -3.63 -1.53 14.70
C ILE A 267 -3.91 -0.05 15.00
N LYS A 268 -5.00 0.28 15.72
CA LYS A 268 -5.28 1.68 16.12
C LYS A 268 -4.23 2.24 17.08
N SER A 269 -3.59 1.39 17.88
CA SER A 269 -2.49 1.81 18.76
C SER A 269 -1.26 2.31 17.98
N LEU A 270 -1.14 1.95 16.70
CA LEU A 270 -0.08 2.44 15.79
C LEU A 270 -0.23 3.92 15.45
N GLY A 271 -1.41 4.52 15.67
CA GLY A 271 -1.63 5.97 15.53
C GLY A 271 -1.81 6.68 16.88
N ASN A 272 -2.66 6.14 17.75
CA ASN A 272 -2.93 6.71 19.08
C ASN A 272 -2.95 5.62 20.16
N PRO A 273 -1.83 5.38 20.85
CA PRO A 273 -1.72 4.26 21.78
C PRO A 273 -2.51 4.46 23.08
N PHE A 274 -2.82 5.71 23.47
CA PHE A 274 -3.43 6.01 24.78
C PHE A 274 -4.91 5.61 24.85
N LYS A 275 -5.67 5.78 23.76
CA LYS A 275 -7.06 5.28 23.65
C LYS A 275 -7.06 3.75 23.59
N SER A 276 -6.18 3.19 22.76
CA SER A 276 -6.14 1.75 22.49
C SER A 276 -5.69 0.90 23.68
N ILE A 277 -4.75 1.38 24.51
CA ILE A 277 -4.30 0.59 25.67
C ILE A 277 -5.42 0.40 26.71
N ILE A 278 -6.26 1.41 26.94
CA ILE A 278 -7.37 1.31 27.88
C ILE A 278 -8.45 0.38 27.30
N LYS A 279 -8.77 0.52 26.01
CA LYS A 279 -9.72 -0.36 25.32
C LYS A 279 -9.24 -1.82 25.30
N LEU A 280 -7.96 -2.06 25.00
CA LEU A 280 -7.38 -3.40 25.01
C LEU A 280 -7.40 -4.00 26.42
N GLY A 281 -7.07 -3.20 27.45
CA GLY A 281 -7.18 -3.61 28.84
C GLY A 281 -8.62 -3.93 29.27
N LEU A 282 -9.62 -3.26 28.68
CA LEU A 282 -11.03 -3.59 28.89
C LEU A 282 -11.37 -4.97 28.31
N LEU A 283 -10.88 -5.28 27.10
CA LEU A 283 -11.07 -6.59 26.48
C LEU A 283 -10.41 -7.69 27.31
N GLU A 284 -9.18 -7.47 27.77
CA GLU A 284 -8.47 -8.39 28.67
C GLU A 284 -9.25 -8.59 29.97
N ARG A 285 -9.77 -7.52 30.58
CA ARG A 285 -10.60 -7.63 31.78
C ARG A 285 -11.88 -8.45 31.52
N TYR A 286 -12.56 -8.25 30.38
CA TYR A 286 -13.80 -8.98 30.08
C TYR A 286 -13.57 -10.48 29.88
N ILE A 287 -12.50 -10.87 29.19
CA ILE A 287 -12.25 -12.28 28.90
C ILE A 287 -11.84 -13.08 30.15
N HIS A 288 -11.33 -12.39 31.17
CA HIS A 288 -10.93 -12.98 32.44
C HIS A 288 -11.94 -12.74 33.59
N ASP A 289 -13.14 -12.25 33.29
CA ASP A 289 -14.20 -12.05 34.28
C ASP A 289 -15.08 -13.31 34.41
N ASP A 290 -15.39 -13.72 35.64
CA ASP A 290 -16.20 -14.91 35.94
C ASP A 290 -17.71 -14.62 35.94
N LYS A 291 -18.12 -13.36 35.78
CA LYS A 291 -19.54 -12.97 35.73
C LYS A 291 -20.20 -13.45 34.43
N ALA A 292 -21.47 -13.83 34.54
CA ALA A 292 -22.31 -14.17 33.38
C ALA A 292 -22.45 -13.01 32.38
N ASN A 293 -22.47 -11.76 32.86
CA ASN A 293 -22.42 -10.55 32.02
C ASN A 293 -21.34 -9.59 32.56
N PRO A 294 -20.15 -9.55 31.94
CA PRO A 294 -19.05 -8.73 32.42
C PRO A 294 -19.08 -7.29 31.87
N PHE A 295 -20.00 -6.98 30.96
CA PHE A 295 -19.96 -5.74 30.19
C PHE A 295 -20.27 -4.49 31.02
N LEU A 296 -19.50 -3.43 30.78
CA LEU A 296 -19.68 -2.14 31.44
C LEU A 296 -20.94 -1.43 30.99
N SER A 297 -21.41 -1.64 29.75
CA SER A 297 -22.72 -1.17 29.31
C SER A 297 -23.81 -1.54 30.32
N ASN A 298 -23.85 -2.81 30.75
CA ASN A 298 -24.84 -3.31 31.71
C ASN A 298 -24.67 -2.70 33.12
N GLN A 299 -23.43 -2.43 33.54
CA GLN A 299 -23.16 -1.69 34.78
C GLN A 299 -23.69 -0.25 34.72
N ILE A 300 -23.50 0.46 33.61
CA ILE A 300 -24.05 1.81 33.39
C ILE A 300 -25.57 1.77 33.39
N LYS A 301 -26.16 0.80 32.67
CA LYS A 301 -27.61 0.60 32.64
C LYS A 301 -28.21 0.45 34.03
N LYS A 302 -27.60 -0.37 34.89
CA LYS A 302 -28.00 -0.52 36.28
C LYS A 302 -27.92 0.80 37.04
N ASN A 303 -26.82 1.55 36.90
CA ASN A 303 -26.65 2.84 37.58
C ASN A 303 -27.71 3.87 37.13
N VAL A 304 -28.03 3.92 35.83
CA VAL A 304 -29.07 4.79 35.28
C VAL A 304 -30.46 4.38 35.80
N HIS A 305 -30.75 3.07 35.87
CA HIS A 305 -32.01 2.57 36.44
C HIS A 305 -32.17 2.85 37.93
N GLU A 306 -31.06 2.95 38.66
CA GLU A 306 -31.03 3.36 40.07
C GLU A 306 -31.10 4.89 40.24
N GLY A 307 -31.19 5.66 39.15
CA GLY A 307 -31.29 7.12 39.18
C GLY A 307 -29.98 7.83 39.52
N LYS A 308 -28.82 7.16 39.40
CA LYS A 308 -27.51 7.80 39.61
C LYS A 308 -27.21 8.77 38.47
N THR A 309 -26.65 9.92 38.81
CA THR A 309 -26.35 11.01 37.86
C THR A 309 -24.91 11.52 37.97
N ASP A 310 -24.15 11.10 38.97
CA ASP A 310 -22.77 11.51 39.16
C ASP A 310 -21.85 10.85 38.13
N ARG A 311 -20.80 11.59 37.72
CA ARG A 311 -19.89 11.15 36.65
C ARG A 311 -19.19 9.82 36.96
N ALA A 312 -18.84 9.55 38.20
CA ALA A 312 -18.19 8.29 38.56
C ALA A 312 -19.11 7.08 38.32
N SER A 313 -20.43 7.28 38.40
CA SER A 313 -21.43 6.24 38.19
C SER A 313 -21.95 6.13 36.75
N VAL A 314 -21.87 7.17 35.93
CA VAL A 314 -22.48 7.17 34.58
C VAL A 314 -21.55 7.55 33.42
N ASP A 315 -20.36 8.10 33.68
CA ASP A 315 -19.41 8.41 32.60
C ASP A 315 -18.69 7.14 32.11
N ALA A 316 -18.86 6.84 30.82
CA ALA A 316 -18.34 5.64 30.19
C ALA A 316 -16.82 5.48 30.27
N TYR A 317 -16.07 6.58 30.30
CA TYR A 317 -14.61 6.56 30.36
C TYR A 317 -14.08 6.48 31.79
N CYS A 318 -14.72 7.14 32.76
CA CYS A 318 -14.39 6.97 34.18
C CYS A 318 -14.59 5.51 34.62
N ILE A 319 -15.76 4.93 34.32
CA ILE A 319 -16.09 3.55 34.69
C ILE A 319 -15.14 2.57 33.99
N MET A 320 -14.84 2.79 32.70
CA MET A 320 -13.88 1.98 31.97
C MET A 320 -12.50 2.03 32.62
N PHE A 321 -11.98 3.23 32.90
CA PHE A 321 -10.70 3.40 33.56
C PHE A 321 -10.66 2.69 34.91
N ASP A 322 -11.63 2.92 35.80
CA ASP A 322 -11.62 2.35 37.14
C ASP A 322 -11.68 0.82 37.13
N ASN A 323 -12.42 0.23 36.20
CA ASN A 323 -12.51 -1.22 36.05
C ASN A 323 -11.21 -1.82 35.49
N VAL A 324 -10.63 -1.19 34.47
CA VAL A 324 -9.35 -1.64 33.89
C VAL A 324 -8.22 -1.49 34.92
N PHE A 325 -8.16 -0.34 35.59
CA PHE A 325 -7.17 -0.07 36.63
C PHE A 325 -7.28 -1.08 37.78
N SER A 326 -8.49 -1.33 38.28
CA SER A 326 -8.73 -2.32 39.35
C SER A 326 -8.39 -3.74 38.93
N TYR A 327 -8.62 -4.09 37.66
CA TYR A 327 -8.25 -5.40 37.11
C TYR A 327 -6.74 -5.60 37.14
N TYR A 328 -5.97 -4.67 36.56
CA TYR A 328 -4.50 -4.78 36.56
C TYR A 328 -3.92 -4.68 37.97
N GLN A 329 -4.50 -3.87 38.86
CA GLN A 329 -4.02 -3.75 40.23
C GLN A 329 -4.16 -5.06 41.01
N LYS A 330 -5.16 -5.89 40.68
CA LYS A 330 -5.39 -7.20 41.32
C LYS A 330 -4.59 -8.34 40.70
N HIS A 331 -4.34 -8.28 39.40
CA HIS A 331 -3.79 -9.41 38.62
C HIS A 331 -2.36 -9.17 38.11
N SER A 332 -1.76 -8.02 38.41
CA SER A 332 -0.42 -7.68 37.95
C SER A 332 0.35 -6.87 38.99
N ASP A 333 1.56 -7.34 39.32
CA ASP A 333 2.53 -6.57 40.11
C ASP A 333 3.31 -5.55 39.27
N ASP A 334 2.98 -5.43 37.97
CA ASP A 334 3.65 -4.51 37.07
C ASP A 334 3.17 -3.07 37.26
N MET A 335 3.84 -2.39 38.19
CA MET A 335 3.66 -0.96 38.44
C MET A 335 3.88 -0.10 37.19
N THR A 336 4.66 -0.56 36.20
CA THR A 336 4.87 0.15 34.94
C THR A 336 3.58 0.22 34.14
N ALA A 337 2.88 -0.91 34.00
CA ALA A 337 1.61 -0.97 33.27
C ALA A 337 0.51 -0.15 33.96
N LEU A 338 0.44 -0.20 35.29
CA LEU A 338 -0.48 0.65 36.07
C LEU A 338 -0.21 2.13 35.84
N ASN A 339 1.06 2.55 35.85
CA ASN A 339 1.44 3.93 35.57
C ASN A 339 1.16 4.35 34.13
N ILE A 340 1.31 3.45 33.16
CA ILE A 340 0.93 3.72 31.77
C ILE A 340 -0.58 3.91 31.66
N ILE A 341 -1.41 3.10 32.30
CA ILE A 341 -2.87 3.23 32.26
C ILE A 341 -3.31 4.58 32.87
N LYS A 342 -2.76 4.96 34.04
CA LYS A 342 -2.99 6.28 34.65
C LYS A 342 -2.60 7.41 33.72
N THR A 343 -1.39 7.36 33.17
CA THR A 343 -0.87 8.40 32.28
C THR A 343 -1.65 8.48 30.98
N SER A 344 -2.04 7.34 30.41
CA SER A 344 -2.83 7.26 29.18
C SER A 344 -4.23 7.84 29.37
N PHE A 345 -4.88 7.56 30.50
CA PHE A 345 -6.17 8.14 30.83
C PHE A 345 -6.08 9.66 31.00
N TYR A 346 -5.09 10.12 31.76
CA TYR A 346 -4.83 11.55 31.94
C TYR A 346 -4.58 12.27 30.62
N LEU A 347 -3.71 11.72 29.76
CA LEU A 347 -3.40 12.29 28.44
C LEU A 347 -4.60 12.24 27.49
N LYS A 348 -5.46 11.21 27.57
CA LYS A 348 -6.67 11.14 26.75
C LYS A 348 -7.72 12.18 27.16
N VAL A 349 -7.86 12.45 28.46
CA VAL A 349 -8.75 13.49 28.98
C VAL A 349 -8.18 14.90 28.74
N ASN A 350 -6.86 15.04 28.77
CA ASN A 350 -6.14 16.31 28.57
C ASN A 350 -6.64 17.47 29.47
N PRO A 351 -6.72 17.28 30.80
CA PRO A 351 -7.32 18.28 31.71
C PRO A 351 -6.44 19.53 31.94
N ARG A 352 -5.12 19.44 31.68
CA ARG A 352 -4.15 20.54 31.83
C ARG A 352 -4.16 21.18 33.23
N LEU A 353 -4.13 20.35 34.29
CA LEU A 353 -4.32 20.78 35.69
C LEU A 353 -3.25 21.75 36.21
N SER A 354 -2.05 21.75 35.65
CA SER A 354 -0.96 22.68 36.02
C SER A 354 -1.11 24.10 35.48
N TYR A 355 -2.03 24.31 34.52
CA TYR A 355 -2.31 25.61 33.94
C TYR A 355 -3.52 26.25 34.62
N ALA A 356 -3.51 27.59 34.73
CA ALA A 356 -4.69 28.33 35.20
C ALA A 356 -5.89 28.12 34.27
N GLU A 357 -7.07 28.03 34.86
CA GLU A 357 -8.33 27.80 34.14
C GLU A 357 -8.67 29.00 33.25
N LYS A 358 -8.86 28.75 31.95
CA LYS A 358 -9.16 29.79 30.96
C LYS A 358 -10.39 29.51 30.11
N ASP A 359 -10.93 28.28 30.16
CA ASP A 359 -11.99 27.80 29.27
C ASP A 359 -13.28 27.51 30.05
N PRO A 360 -14.35 28.31 29.86
CA PRO A 360 -15.66 28.03 30.46
C PRO A 360 -16.18 26.66 30.03
N GLY A 361 -16.66 25.85 30.97
CA GLY A 361 -17.25 24.51 30.71
C GLY A 361 -16.29 23.34 30.90
N LYS A 362 -15.00 23.58 31.20
CA LYS A 362 -14.03 22.53 31.55
C LYS A 362 -13.86 22.32 33.07
N GLU A 363 -14.53 23.13 33.89
CA GLU A 363 -14.38 23.12 35.36
C GLU A 363 -14.70 21.72 35.93
N ALA A 364 -15.86 21.18 35.55
CA ALA A 364 -16.35 19.90 36.09
C ALA A 364 -15.45 18.69 35.73
N PHE A 365 -14.79 18.70 34.58
CA PHE A 365 -13.88 17.63 34.16
C PHE A 365 -12.53 17.73 34.86
N ARG A 366 -12.04 18.96 35.06
CA ARG A 366 -10.79 19.20 35.79
C ARG A 366 -10.91 18.79 37.26
N GLU A 367 -12.04 19.01 37.90
CA GLU A 367 -12.31 18.54 39.27
C GLU A 367 -12.22 17.03 39.41
N VAL A 368 -12.85 16.27 38.50
CA VAL A 368 -12.78 14.81 38.48
C VAL A 368 -11.34 14.33 38.31
N MET A 369 -10.58 14.93 37.38
CA MET A 369 -9.17 14.57 37.18
C MET A 369 -8.27 14.98 38.35
N ALA A 370 -8.56 16.09 39.03
CA ALA A 370 -7.88 16.49 40.24
C ALA A 370 -8.10 15.46 41.38
N ALA A 371 -9.31 14.93 41.51
CA ALA A 371 -9.60 13.85 42.46
C ALA A 371 -8.81 12.56 42.12
N TYR A 372 -8.73 12.19 40.84
CA TYR A 372 -7.93 11.04 40.39
C TYR A 372 -6.43 11.22 40.66
N THR A 373 -5.84 12.36 40.29
CA THR A 373 -4.41 12.62 40.51
C THR A 373 -4.04 12.60 42.00
N LYS A 374 -4.91 13.14 42.86
CA LYS A 374 -4.78 13.02 44.32
C LYS A 374 -4.83 11.56 44.79
N LYS A 375 -5.79 10.76 44.30
CA LYS A 375 -5.92 9.32 44.61
C LYS A 375 -4.69 8.52 44.14
N TRP A 376 -4.06 8.93 43.05
CA TRP A 376 -2.85 8.27 42.52
C TRP A 376 -1.56 8.67 43.23
N GLY A 377 -1.60 9.68 44.11
CA GLY A 377 -0.42 10.23 44.79
C GLY A 377 0.49 11.03 43.86
N TRP A 378 -0.06 11.65 42.80
CA TRP A 378 0.72 12.52 41.93
C TRP A 378 0.97 13.87 42.60
N ASP A 379 2.23 14.28 42.62
CA ASP A 379 2.63 15.62 43.03
C ASP A 379 2.49 16.64 41.89
N ASN A 380 2.65 17.92 42.23
CA ASN A 380 2.57 19.01 41.26
C ASN A 380 3.66 18.92 40.17
N GLU A 381 4.81 18.31 40.46
CA GLU A 381 5.86 18.10 39.45
C GLU A 381 5.46 17.04 38.43
N THR A 382 4.88 15.92 38.87
CA THR A 382 4.35 14.89 37.99
C THR A 382 3.24 15.43 37.10
N ILE A 383 2.32 16.21 37.67
CA ILE A 383 1.23 16.85 36.90
C ILE A 383 1.81 17.82 35.85
N ARG A 384 2.71 18.74 36.26
CA ARG A 384 3.40 19.66 35.32
C ARG A 384 4.12 18.89 34.21
N ARG A 385 4.81 17.81 34.57
CA ARG A 385 5.50 16.96 33.59
C ARG A 385 4.49 16.36 32.62
N VAL A 386 3.45 15.67 33.07
CA VAL A 386 2.47 15.03 32.17
C VAL A 386 1.69 16.04 31.33
N ASP A 387 1.34 17.21 31.88
CA ASP A 387 0.72 18.30 31.12
C ASP A 387 1.65 18.87 30.05
N SER A 388 2.96 18.86 30.30
CA SER A 388 3.97 19.23 29.30
C SER A 388 4.28 18.11 28.30
N PHE A 389 3.38 17.13 28.10
CA PHE A 389 3.57 16.01 27.17
C PHE A 389 4.00 16.47 25.77
N GLU A 390 3.40 17.53 25.23
CA GLU A 390 3.76 18.19 23.95
C GLU A 390 5.23 18.62 23.87
N ASN A 391 5.87 18.86 25.01
CA ASN A 391 7.26 19.33 25.13
C ASN A 391 8.21 18.30 25.76
N TRP A 392 7.76 17.06 26.00
CA TRP A 392 8.65 16.01 26.50
C TRP A 392 9.88 15.85 25.63
N ASP A 393 11.02 15.60 26.28
CA ASP A 393 12.24 15.21 25.59
C ASP A 393 12.07 13.85 24.90
N VAL A 394 12.98 13.57 23.96
CA VAL A 394 12.94 12.34 23.17
C VAL A 394 13.12 11.09 24.04
N GLU A 395 13.97 11.13 25.05
CA GLU A 395 14.25 9.96 25.90
C GLU A 395 13.01 9.55 26.71
N SER A 396 12.38 10.52 27.37
CA SER A 396 11.11 10.34 28.09
C SER A 396 10.01 9.80 27.17
N THR A 397 9.91 10.35 25.96
CA THR A 397 8.93 9.90 24.96
C THR A 397 9.19 8.46 24.52
N ASN A 398 10.44 8.12 24.17
CA ASN A 398 10.83 6.77 23.78
C ASN A 398 10.61 5.74 24.90
N LYS A 399 10.96 6.10 26.14
CA LYS A 399 10.76 5.24 27.31
C LYS A 399 9.28 4.93 27.52
N MET A 400 8.43 5.96 27.49
CA MET A 400 6.98 5.78 27.58
C MET A 400 6.47 4.90 26.44
N MET A 401 6.85 5.21 25.20
CA MET A 401 6.36 4.50 24.02
C MET A 401 6.75 3.02 24.03
N ASN A 402 8.00 2.70 24.36
CA ASN A 402 8.47 1.31 24.46
C ASN A 402 7.72 0.53 25.54
N ASN A 403 7.44 1.15 26.69
CA ASN A 403 6.68 0.51 27.75
C ASN A 403 5.20 0.32 27.34
N THR A 404 4.63 1.27 26.61
CA THR A 404 3.28 1.17 26.06
C THR A 404 3.17 0.05 25.02
N LYS A 405 4.13 -0.03 24.08
CA LYS A 405 4.24 -1.14 23.11
C LYS A 405 4.30 -2.50 23.80
N LYS A 406 5.14 -2.64 24.84
CA LYS A 406 5.23 -3.87 25.64
C LYS A 406 3.90 -4.21 26.32
N SER A 407 3.20 -3.22 26.88
CA SER A 407 1.92 -3.42 27.57
C SER A 407 0.83 -3.86 26.60
N ILE A 408 0.75 -3.25 25.41
CA ILE A 408 -0.19 -3.64 24.34
C ILE A 408 0.07 -5.08 23.88
N LEU A 409 1.33 -5.43 23.58
CA LEU A 409 1.68 -6.79 23.15
C LEU A 409 1.39 -7.83 24.23
N ARG A 410 1.59 -7.49 25.50
CA ARG A 410 1.23 -8.37 26.62
C ARG A 410 -0.29 -8.54 26.73
N GLY A 411 -1.05 -7.44 26.71
CA GLY A 411 -2.51 -7.51 26.79
C GLY A 411 -3.11 -8.34 25.65
N TYR A 412 -2.57 -8.19 24.44
CA TYR A 412 -2.93 -9.04 23.31
C TYR A 412 -2.65 -10.52 23.55
N LYS A 413 -1.43 -10.87 24.02
CA LYS A 413 -1.09 -12.26 24.36
C LYS A 413 -2.00 -12.85 25.43
N ASN A 414 -2.37 -12.05 26.43
CA ASN A 414 -3.28 -12.47 27.49
C ASN A 414 -4.69 -12.74 26.95
N ILE A 415 -5.20 -11.86 26.07
CA ILE A 415 -6.47 -12.09 25.36
C ILE A 415 -6.40 -13.38 24.53
N LEU A 416 -5.34 -13.60 23.76
CA LEU A 416 -5.15 -14.84 22.99
C LEU A 416 -5.21 -16.08 23.88
N ASN A 417 -4.52 -16.06 25.03
CA ASN A 417 -4.57 -17.15 26.00
C ASN A 417 -5.98 -17.35 26.59
N GLY A 418 -6.73 -16.26 26.82
CA GLY A 418 -8.10 -16.30 27.34
C GLY A 418 -9.17 -16.78 26.34
N ILE A 419 -8.89 -16.72 25.04
CA ILE A 419 -9.75 -17.28 23.98
C ILE A 419 -9.60 -18.82 23.93
N GLY A 420 -8.41 -19.35 24.20
CA GLY A 420 -8.14 -20.79 24.18
C GLY A 420 -8.36 -21.43 22.80
N SER A 421 -8.86 -22.67 22.76
CA SER A 421 -9.21 -23.39 21.51
C SER A 421 -10.57 -22.99 20.90
N GLY A 422 -11.27 -22.01 21.50
CA GLY A 422 -12.60 -21.55 21.07
C GLY A 422 -12.61 -20.62 19.86
N ILE A 423 -11.53 -20.60 19.07
CA ILE A 423 -11.48 -19.83 17.82
C ILE A 423 -12.37 -20.55 16.81
N SER A 424 -13.60 -20.08 16.64
CA SER A 424 -14.42 -20.43 15.48
C SER A 424 -13.77 -19.80 14.23
N THR A 425 -12.92 -20.57 13.55
CA THR A 425 -12.24 -20.19 12.30
C THR A 425 -13.19 -20.01 11.11
N GLU A 426 -14.49 -20.19 11.29
CA GLU A 426 -15.50 -20.07 10.23
C GLU A 426 -15.80 -18.61 9.84
N SER A 427 -15.49 -17.62 10.69
CA SER A 427 -15.80 -16.20 10.44
C SER A 427 -14.62 -15.33 10.00
N ILE A 428 -13.38 -15.87 10.01
CA ILE A 428 -12.18 -15.10 9.72
C ILE A 428 -11.46 -15.70 8.53
N ASP A 429 -11.40 -14.93 7.44
CA ASP A 429 -10.56 -15.26 6.30
C ASP A 429 -9.08 -15.37 6.73
N ARG A 430 -8.44 -16.49 6.36
CA ARG A 430 -7.05 -16.78 6.74
C ARG A 430 -6.07 -15.78 6.16
N GLU A 431 -6.34 -15.27 4.96
CA GLU A 431 -5.48 -14.28 4.31
C GLU A 431 -5.52 -12.96 5.07
N SER A 432 -6.71 -12.50 5.44
CA SER A 432 -6.91 -11.29 6.26
C SER A 432 -6.19 -11.38 7.61
N LEU A 433 -6.29 -12.53 8.31
CA LEU A 433 -5.57 -12.75 9.56
C LEU A 433 -4.04 -12.74 9.38
N LEU A 434 -3.54 -13.31 8.28
CA LEU A 434 -2.11 -13.28 7.95
C LEU A 434 -1.64 -11.84 7.67
N ALA A 435 -2.41 -11.06 6.92
CA ALA A 435 -2.10 -9.66 6.61
C ALA A 435 -1.98 -8.81 7.88
N ILE A 436 -2.94 -8.94 8.80
CA ILE A 436 -2.94 -8.24 10.08
C ILE A 436 -1.70 -8.61 10.90
N ASN A 437 -1.41 -9.91 11.03
CA ASN A 437 -0.25 -10.37 11.78
C ASN A 437 1.06 -9.82 11.21
N ARG A 438 1.20 -9.77 9.89
CA ARG A 438 2.35 -9.17 9.21
C ARG A 438 2.44 -7.65 9.44
N LYS A 439 1.31 -6.94 9.47
CA LYS A 439 1.24 -5.50 9.81
C LYS A 439 1.64 -5.22 11.27
N ILE A 440 1.24 -6.08 12.20
CA ILE A 440 1.69 -6.01 13.59
C ILE A 440 3.19 -6.29 13.66
N TYR A 441 3.66 -7.38 13.04
CA TYR A 441 5.07 -7.73 13.01
C TYR A 441 5.94 -6.61 12.43
N SER A 442 5.55 -6.02 11.29
CA SER A 442 6.26 -4.92 10.64
C SER A 442 6.30 -3.65 11.48
N HIS A 443 5.44 -3.47 12.48
CA HIS A 443 5.54 -2.32 13.38
C HIS A 443 6.36 -2.61 14.64
N PHE A 444 6.24 -3.80 15.21
CA PHE A 444 6.81 -4.12 16.52
C PHE A 444 8.17 -4.81 16.47
N ASN A 445 8.57 -5.43 15.36
CA ASN A 445 9.85 -6.14 15.27
C ASN A 445 11.02 -5.17 15.01
N PRO A 446 11.98 -5.02 15.94
CA PRO A 446 13.18 -4.24 15.70
C PRO A 446 14.19 -5.05 14.87
N GLU A 447 14.81 -4.42 13.88
CA GLU A 447 15.88 -5.01 13.07
C GLU A 447 16.98 -3.98 12.85
N ALA A 448 18.25 -4.41 12.72
CA ALA A 448 19.40 -3.51 12.64
C ALA A 448 19.32 -2.51 11.47
N ASN A 449 18.77 -2.97 10.34
CA ASN A 449 18.65 -2.22 9.09
C ASN A 449 17.30 -1.51 8.96
N LYS A 450 16.46 -1.57 9.99
CA LYS A 450 15.14 -0.94 10.03
C LYS A 450 15.22 0.34 10.86
N ILE A 451 14.63 1.40 10.32
CA ILE A 451 14.57 2.71 10.96
C ILE A 451 13.21 2.81 11.65
N ASP A 452 13.24 2.97 12.98
CA ASP A 452 12.03 3.02 13.80
C ASP A 452 11.39 4.41 13.78
N ASN A 453 10.07 4.46 13.68
CA ASN A 453 9.27 5.69 13.57
C ASN A 453 8.58 6.05 14.91
N THR A 454 9.27 5.80 16.03
CA THR A 454 8.70 5.86 17.39
C THR A 454 8.17 7.21 17.84
N LEU A 455 8.56 8.34 17.24
CA LEU A 455 8.08 9.66 17.64
C LEU A 455 6.86 10.14 16.85
N ASN A 456 6.42 9.45 15.79
CA ASN A 456 5.35 9.92 14.90
C ASN A 456 3.94 10.00 15.53
N PHE A 457 3.74 9.43 16.71
CA PHE A 457 2.46 9.47 17.46
C PHE A 457 2.15 10.85 18.07
N LYS A 458 3.16 11.72 18.08
CA LYS A 458 3.10 13.07 18.61
C LYS A 458 3.77 13.97 17.58
N LYS A 459 3.25 15.16 17.33
CA LYS A 459 3.99 16.16 16.57
C LYS A 459 5.15 16.64 17.45
N TYR A 460 6.32 16.02 17.31
CA TYR A 460 7.51 16.49 17.99
C TYR A 460 7.93 17.81 17.35
N PRO A 461 8.12 18.89 18.12
CA PRO A 461 8.54 20.16 17.55
C PRO A 461 9.97 20.05 17.01
N PRO A 462 10.29 20.72 15.89
CA PRO A 462 11.66 20.75 15.40
C PRO A 462 12.63 21.26 16.46
N GLU A 463 13.84 20.69 16.50
CA GLU A 463 14.88 21.08 17.43
C GLU A 463 15.75 22.19 16.81
N LYS A 464 16.03 23.24 17.58
CA LYS A 464 16.78 24.41 17.08
C LYS A 464 18.26 24.10 16.84
N LEU A 465 18.87 23.28 17.72
CA LEU A 465 20.31 22.97 17.71
C LEU A 465 20.52 21.47 17.88
N LEU A 466 20.88 20.80 16.79
CA LEU A 466 21.23 19.39 16.75
C LEU A 466 22.74 19.21 16.52
N SER A 467 23.30 18.15 17.09
CA SER A 467 24.71 17.74 16.95
C SER A 467 24.75 16.28 16.53
N LEU A 468 25.50 15.96 15.47
CA LEU A 468 25.85 14.60 15.07
C LEU A 468 27.34 14.41 15.33
N ASP A 469 27.67 13.61 16.34
CA ASP A 469 29.03 13.43 16.81
C ASP A 469 29.48 11.98 16.60
N TYR A 470 30.62 11.77 15.96
CA TYR A 470 31.24 10.45 15.89
C TYR A 470 32.09 10.20 17.13
N VAL A 471 31.77 9.13 17.87
CA VAL A 471 32.44 8.78 19.13
C VAL A 471 33.00 7.36 19.04
N SER A 472 34.28 7.23 19.37
CA SER A 472 34.94 5.94 19.60
C SER A 472 35.24 5.81 21.09
N ASP A 473 34.77 4.73 21.73
CA ASP A 473 35.14 4.46 23.13
C ASP A 473 36.54 3.84 23.25
N THR A 474 37.05 3.76 24.49
CA THR A 474 38.38 3.17 24.78
C THR A 474 38.44 1.66 24.53
N LYS A 475 37.30 1.00 24.28
CA LYS A 475 37.18 -0.42 23.93
C LYS A 475 37.11 -0.64 22.41
N GLY A 476 37.19 0.43 21.62
CA GLY A 476 37.13 0.38 20.16
C GLY A 476 35.71 0.31 19.58
N ASN A 477 34.66 0.48 20.39
CA ASN A 477 33.30 0.57 19.88
C ASN A 477 33.10 1.96 19.26
N GLN A 478 32.63 1.96 18.01
CA GLN A 478 32.40 3.16 17.22
C GLN A 478 30.91 3.36 16.98
N ALA A 479 30.41 4.56 17.25
CA ALA A 479 29.02 4.92 16.99
C ALA A 479 28.84 6.42 16.76
N TRP A 480 27.79 6.75 16.03
CA TRP A 480 27.27 8.10 15.87
C TRP A 480 26.26 8.43 16.95
N TYR A 481 26.37 9.64 17.48
CA TYR A 481 25.52 10.19 18.55
C TYR A 481 24.76 11.38 18.00
N LEU A 482 23.43 11.29 17.99
CA LEU A 482 22.55 12.43 17.78
C LEU A 482 22.24 13.06 19.13
N SER A 483 22.58 14.32 19.30
CA SER A 483 22.31 15.09 20.52
C SER A 483 21.63 16.41 20.21
N LYS A 484 20.84 16.92 21.16
CA LYS A 484 20.43 18.34 21.15
C LYS A 484 21.27 19.16 22.09
N ARG A 485 21.39 20.46 21.80
CA ARG A 485 22.03 21.41 22.71
C ARG A 485 21.00 22.20 23.49
N ILE A 486 21.10 22.14 24.80
CA ILE A 486 20.33 22.95 25.74
C ILE A 486 21.29 23.84 26.55
N ILE A 487 20.79 24.94 27.10
CA ILE A 487 21.54 25.75 28.05
C ILE A 487 21.07 25.37 29.46
N THR A 488 21.99 24.87 30.27
CA THR A 488 21.74 24.55 31.69
C THR A 488 22.75 25.31 32.52
N ASP A 489 22.28 26.06 33.52
CA ASP A 489 23.13 26.90 34.40
C ASP A 489 24.10 27.82 33.65
N GLY A 490 23.62 28.41 32.54
CA GLY A 490 24.41 29.31 31.70
C GLY A 490 25.47 28.61 30.83
N ARG A 491 25.50 27.27 30.78
CA ARG A 491 26.45 26.50 29.97
C ARG A 491 25.73 25.63 28.92
N PRO A 492 26.30 25.48 27.71
CA PRO A 492 25.76 24.57 26.72
C PRO A 492 26.01 23.12 27.14
N VAL A 493 24.94 22.33 27.22
CA VAL A 493 24.97 20.88 27.52
C VAL A 493 24.40 20.12 26.33
N LYS A 494 25.12 19.09 25.88
CA LYS A 494 24.63 18.14 24.87
C LYS A 494 23.82 17.04 25.58
N VAL A 495 22.56 16.87 25.17
CA VAL A 495 21.69 15.79 25.64
C VAL A 495 21.55 14.77 24.53
N LEU A 496 21.97 13.53 24.80
CA LEU A 496 21.88 12.42 23.85
C LEU A 496 20.42 12.09 23.55
N ILE A 497 20.08 12.07 22.27
CA ILE A 497 18.76 11.70 21.75
C ILE A 497 18.77 10.25 21.29
N ARG A 498 19.75 9.88 20.46
CA ARG A 498 19.84 8.55 19.84
C ARG A 498 21.29 8.22 19.49
N LYS A 499 21.62 6.93 19.54
CA LYS A 499 22.91 6.40 19.04
C LYS A 499 22.69 5.38 17.94
N SER A 500 23.61 5.29 16.99
CA SER A 500 23.58 4.33 15.88
C SER A 500 24.99 4.03 15.38
N SER A 501 25.24 2.82 14.91
CA SER A 501 26.49 2.49 14.20
C SER A 501 26.56 3.13 12.81
N TYR A 502 25.41 3.47 12.21
CA TYR A 502 25.31 4.05 10.86
C TYR A 502 24.79 5.49 10.92
N LEU A 503 25.51 6.43 10.30
CA LEU A 503 25.09 7.84 10.22
C LEU A 503 23.76 7.99 9.46
N VAL A 504 23.58 7.24 8.36
CA VAL A 504 22.35 7.29 7.55
C VAL A 504 21.10 6.96 8.38
N ASN A 505 21.21 6.08 9.37
CA ASN A 505 20.10 5.77 10.27
C ASN A 505 19.67 7.03 11.03
N LEU A 506 20.62 7.83 11.55
CA LEU A 506 20.31 9.06 12.27
C LEU A 506 19.80 10.16 11.34
N VAL A 507 20.40 10.30 10.16
CA VAL A 507 19.97 11.26 9.12
C VAL A 507 18.51 11.04 8.76
N VAL A 508 18.14 9.81 8.40
CA VAL A 508 16.76 9.48 8.03
C VAL A 508 15.83 9.57 9.24
N TRP A 509 16.29 9.17 10.43
CA TRP A 509 15.49 9.24 11.64
C TRP A 509 15.17 10.69 12.06
N ILE A 510 16.10 11.63 11.87
CA ILE A 510 15.86 13.07 12.07
C ILE A 510 14.72 13.53 11.15
N SER A 511 14.80 13.19 9.86
CA SER A 511 13.81 13.57 8.85
C SER A 511 12.42 12.97 9.14
N LEU A 512 12.35 11.65 9.38
CA LEU A 512 11.08 10.95 9.58
C LEU A 512 10.33 11.36 10.85
N ASN A 513 11.04 11.81 11.89
CA ASN A 513 10.44 12.19 13.17
C ASN A 513 10.26 13.71 13.31
N GLY A 514 10.45 14.49 12.23
CA GLY A 514 10.19 15.94 12.20
C GLY A 514 11.11 16.77 13.09
N LEU A 515 12.31 16.26 13.42
CA LEU A 515 13.27 16.96 14.28
C LEU A 515 13.98 18.11 13.57
N TYR A 516 13.97 18.10 12.23
CA TYR A 516 14.58 19.14 11.40
C TYR A 516 13.51 19.93 10.66
N GLN A 517 13.66 21.26 10.69
CA GLN A 517 12.92 22.16 9.82
C GLN A 517 13.90 23.12 9.14
N LYS A 518 13.79 23.24 7.82
CA LYS A 518 14.58 24.19 7.02
C LYS A 518 14.43 25.61 7.58
N ASP A 519 15.54 26.35 7.61
CA ASP A 519 15.67 27.72 8.13
C ASP A 519 15.48 27.90 9.66
N PHE A 520 14.97 26.89 10.38
CA PHE A 520 14.80 26.93 11.84
C PHE A 520 15.86 26.11 12.59
N SER A 521 16.11 24.88 12.13
CA SER A 521 17.03 23.94 12.77
C SER A 521 18.45 24.12 12.26
N ARG A 522 19.44 24.19 13.16
CA ARG A 522 20.86 24.12 12.82
C ARG A 522 21.44 22.78 13.23
N ILE A 523 22.20 22.17 12.32
CA ILE A 523 22.85 20.87 12.54
C ILE A 523 24.37 21.06 12.48
N GLU A 524 25.03 20.82 13.62
CA GLU A 524 26.47 20.68 13.71
C GLU A 524 26.85 19.21 13.52
N ILE A 525 27.88 18.95 12.72
CA ILE A 525 28.29 17.59 12.38
C ILE A 525 29.79 17.50 12.59
N GLU A 526 30.20 16.68 13.56
CA GLU A 526 31.59 16.40 13.87
C GLU A 526 32.02 15.13 13.13
N GLN A 527 32.95 15.27 12.18
CA GLN A 527 33.23 14.22 11.20
C GLN A 527 34.03 13.03 11.75
N GLY A 528 34.70 13.21 12.89
CA GLY A 528 35.62 12.20 13.43
C GLY A 528 36.72 11.86 12.43
N PHE A 529 36.89 10.57 12.13
CA PHE A 529 37.85 10.06 11.13
C PHE A 529 37.31 10.03 9.70
N TYR A 530 36.01 10.28 9.49
CA TYR A 530 35.42 10.30 8.16
C TYR A 530 35.73 11.63 7.46
N SER A 531 36.22 11.57 6.24
CA SER A 531 36.29 12.75 5.37
C SER A 531 34.96 12.87 4.63
N MET A 532 33.95 13.50 5.25
CA MET A 532 32.62 13.67 4.63
C MET A 532 32.29 15.13 4.31
N ASP A 533 31.43 15.35 3.32
CA ASP A 533 30.87 16.67 3.09
C ASP A 533 29.65 16.89 3.99
N THR A 534 29.82 17.74 5.00
CA THR A 534 28.72 18.06 5.94
C THR A 534 27.60 18.85 5.31
N ASN A 535 27.85 19.59 4.22
CA ASN A 535 26.79 20.32 3.53
C ASN A 535 25.87 19.33 2.79
N TYR A 536 26.46 18.37 2.09
CA TYR A 536 25.71 17.26 1.49
C TYR A 536 24.80 16.55 2.50
N ILE A 537 25.30 16.23 3.71
CA ILE A 537 24.47 15.58 4.74
C ILE A 537 23.33 16.49 5.20
N ARG A 538 23.54 17.81 5.33
CA ARG A 538 22.46 18.76 5.67
C ARG A 538 21.41 18.84 4.57
N ASP A 539 21.85 18.89 3.31
CA ASP A 539 20.96 18.94 2.15
C ASP A 539 20.14 17.65 2.05
N LEU A 540 20.76 16.49 2.31
CA LEU A 540 20.08 15.19 2.36
C LEU A 540 19.03 15.15 3.48
N ILE A 541 19.32 15.65 4.69
CA ILE A 541 18.32 15.73 5.77
C ILE A 541 17.14 16.61 5.33
N SER A 542 17.40 17.72 4.64
CA SER A 542 16.37 18.62 4.13
C SER A 542 15.51 17.93 3.07
N GLU A 543 16.12 17.29 2.07
CA GLU A 543 15.44 16.57 0.99
C GLU A 543 14.56 15.44 1.55
N LEU A 544 15.09 14.61 2.44
CA LEU A 544 14.35 13.51 3.06
C LEU A 544 13.18 14.01 3.92
N SER A 545 13.34 15.16 4.60
CA SER A 545 12.26 15.73 5.42
C SER A 545 11.09 16.23 4.57
N GLU A 546 11.35 16.60 3.31
CA GLU A 546 10.35 17.13 2.38
C GLU A 546 9.71 16.03 1.53
N HIS A 547 10.50 15.06 1.05
CA HIS A 547 10.07 14.11 0.01
C HIS A 547 10.00 12.65 0.46
N PHE A 548 10.55 12.27 1.62
CA PHE A 548 10.65 10.86 2.03
C PHE A 548 9.67 10.49 3.15
N SER A 549 8.40 10.87 3.02
CA SER A 549 7.35 10.60 4.00
C SER A 549 6.58 9.29 3.72
N ILE A 550 6.33 8.49 4.76
CA ILE A 550 5.42 7.32 4.66
C ILE A 550 3.97 7.76 4.54
N LYS A 551 3.58 8.91 5.12
CA LYS A 551 2.18 9.36 5.13
C LYS A 551 1.65 9.71 3.73
N SER A 552 2.54 9.97 2.77
CA SER A 552 2.19 10.16 1.37
C SER A 552 2.05 8.85 0.58
N LEU A 553 2.34 7.69 1.19
CA LEU A 553 2.23 6.39 0.54
C LEU A 553 0.83 5.79 0.78
N ASN A 554 0.02 5.70 -0.27
CA ASN A 554 -1.23 4.93 -0.24
C ASN A 554 -0.92 3.43 -0.34
N LEU A 555 -0.49 2.82 0.76
CA LEU A 555 -0.17 1.39 0.82
C LEU A 555 -1.44 0.55 0.77
N GLN A 556 -1.50 -0.40 -0.17
CA GLN A 556 -2.64 -1.30 -0.31
C GLN A 556 -2.58 -2.44 0.70
N ASN A 557 -3.72 -2.78 1.31
CA ASN A 557 -3.79 -3.88 2.29
C ASN A 557 -3.34 -5.23 1.71
N GLY A 558 -3.59 -5.47 0.41
CA GLY A 558 -3.14 -6.67 -0.29
C GLY A 558 -1.61 -6.86 -0.30
N TYR A 559 -0.82 -5.81 -0.03
CA TYR A 559 0.64 -5.93 0.03
C TYR A 559 1.13 -6.78 1.19
N PHE A 560 0.38 -6.85 2.30
CA PHE A 560 0.74 -7.70 3.44
C PHE A 560 0.58 -9.19 3.14
N LEU A 561 -0.08 -9.58 2.04
CA LEU A 561 -0.23 -10.99 1.63
C LEU A 561 1.01 -11.54 0.91
N GLN A 562 1.92 -10.68 0.47
CA GLN A 562 3.17 -11.05 -0.20
C GLN A 562 4.40 -10.57 0.56
N ASP A 563 5.57 -11.05 0.16
CA ASP A 563 6.85 -10.59 0.70
C ASP A 563 7.06 -9.09 0.46
N PRO A 564 7.70 -8.37 1.41
CA PRO A 564 7.85 -6.93 1.32
C PRO A 564 8.74 -6.54 0.15
N PHE A 565 8.35 -5.50 -0.59
CA PHE A 565 9.10 -4.97 -1.72
C PHE A 565 9.27 -3.45 -1.61
N PRO A 566 10.33 -2.85 -2.19
CA PRO A 566 10.52 -1.40 -2.17
C PRO A 566 9.39 -0.68 -2.93
N VAL A 567 8.89 0.42 -2.37
CA VAL A 567 7.85 1.26 -2.98
C VAL A 567 8.44 2.61 -3.38
N MET A 568 9.13 3.27 -2.44
CA MET A 568 9.85 4.52 -2.66
C MET A 568 11.30 4.32 -2.25
N SER A 569 12.23 4.69 -3.11
CA SER A 569 13.65 4.32 -3.00
C SER A 569 14.59 5.50 -3.17
N TYR A 570 15.69 5.47 -2.43
CA TYR A 570 16.84 6.37 -2.51
C TYR A 570 18.10 5.52 -2.71
N ILE A 571 18.90 5.86 -3.72
CA ILE A 571 20.26 5.35 -3.89
C ILE A 571 21.21 6.47 -3.52
N LEU A 572 21.87 6.33 -2.36
CA LEU A 572 22.88 7.28 -1.89
C LEU A 572 24.25 6.71 -2.24
N VAL A 573 25.00 7.38 -3.11
CA VAL A 573 26.34 6.96 -3.51
C VAL A 573 27.37 7.78 -2.75
N ASN A 574 28.33 7.11 -2.10
CA ASN A 574 29.43 7.73 -1.36
C ASN A 574 29.02 8.77 -0.31
N PRO A 575 27.94 8.59 0.48
CA PRO A 575 27.47 9.64 1.38
C PRO A 575 28.52 10.07 2.43
N LEU A 576 29.53 9.23 2.70
CA LEU A 576 30.60 9.47 3.67
C LEU A 576 31.98 9.76 3.05
N SER A 577 32.10 9.88 1.71
CA SER A 577 33.39 10.02 1.01
C SER A 577 33.52 11.33 0.24
N LYS A 578 34.17 12.33 0.85
CA LYS A 578 34.37 13.69 0.33
C LYS A 578 35.35 13.80 -0.85
N TYR A 579 36.25 12.84 -1.04
CA TYR A 579 37.32 12.95 -2.04
C TYR A 579 37.30 11.85 -3.10
N SER A 580 36.37 10.92 -2.99
CA SER A 580 36.31 9.81 -3.93
C SER A 580 35.65 10.22 -5.24
N LYS A 581 36.30 9.87 -6.35
CA LYS A 581 35.75 9.98 -7.70
C LYS A 581 35.23 8.64 -8.23
N LYS A 582 35.19 7.62 -7.37
CA LYS A 582 34.78 6.24 -7.69
C LYS A 582 33.68 5.83 -6.72
N ILE A 583 32.91 4.80 -7.05
CA ILE A 583 31.89 4.25 -6.15
C ILE A 583 32.56 3.38 -5.09
N ASP A 584 32.62 3.86 -3.85
CA ASP A 584 33.14 3.13 -2.71
C ASP A 584 32.00 2.45 -1.93
N GLU A 585 30.92 3.21 -1.69
CA GLU A 585 29.77 2.78 -0.89
C GLU A 585 28.47 3.17 -1.59
N ILE A 586 27.48 2.27 -1.50
CA ILE A 586 26.11 2.52 -1.94
C ILE A 586 25.19 2.21 -0.76
N ILE A 587 24.33 3.16 -0.41
CA ILE A 587 23.25 2.94 0.55
C ILE A 587 21.93 2.90 -0.22
N PHE A 588 21.26 1.76 -0.16
CA PHE A 588 19.89 1.59 -0.68
C PHE A 588 18.90 1.83 0.45
N LEU A 589 18.32 3.03 0.48
CA LEU A 589 17.31 3.45 1.46
C LEU A 589 15.93 3.35 0.83
N TYR A 590 14.94 2.76 1.49
CA TYR A 590 13.61 2.61 0.92
C TYR A 590 12.49 2.50 1.96
N HIS A 591 11.30 2.93 1.57
CA HIS A 591 10.04 2.52 2.19
C HIS A 591 9.54 1.26 1.49
N ASN A 592 9.17 0.23 2.25
CA ASN A 592 8.63 -1.00 1.67
C ASN A 592 7.10 -1.04 1.69
N SER A 593 6.55 -2.04 1.01
CA SER A 593 5.12 -2.27 0.88
C SER A 593 4.39 -2.62 2.19
N TRP A 594 5.13 -2.89 3.27
CA TRP A 594 4.60 -3.11 4.62
C TRP A 594 4.66 -1.85 5.50
N GLY A 595 5.10 -0.71 4.95
CA GLY A 595 5.23 0.56 5.66
C GLY A 595 6.47 0.69 6.54
N GLU A 596 7.48 -0.16 6.33
CA GLU A 596 8.77 -0.05 7.02
C GLU A 596 9.74 0.83 6.25
N THR A 597 10.51 1.65 6.96
CA THR A 597 11.70 2.29 6.40
C THR A 597 12.93 1.44 6.69
N ARG A 598 13.70 1.14 5.64
CA ARG A 598 14.87 0.28 5.74
C ARG A 598 16.02 0.86 4.92
N PHE A 599 17.25 0.50 5.31
CA PHE A 599 18.43 0.81 4.52
C PHE A 599 19.36 -0.41 4.45
N GLU A 600 20.05 -0.58 3.33
CA GLU A 600 21.07 -1.60 3.13
C GLU A 600 22.34 -0.93 2.60
N VAL A 601 23.50 -1.40 3.07
CA VAL A 601 24.81 -0.84 2.70
C VAL A 601 25.55 -1.86 1.85
N PHE A 602 26.06 -1.42 0.70
CA PHE A 602 26.78 -2.24 -0.26
C PHE A 602 28.13 -1.61 -0.60
N THR A 603 29.13 -2.46 -0.84
CA THR A 603 30.45 -2.05 -1.33
C THR A 603 30.58 -2.41 -2.81
N GLY A 604 30.94 -1.43 -3.63
CA GLY A 604 31.22 -1.64 -5.05
C GLY A 604 30.00 -1.63 -5.97
N GLN A 605 30.25 -1.40 -7.26
CA GLN A 605 29.24 -1.07 -8.27
C GLN A 605 28.29 -2.23 -8.63
N ASN A 606 28.68 -3.49 -8.38
CA ASN A 606 27.89 -4.67 -8.78
C ASN A 606 26.50 -4.71 -8.12
N ALA A 607 26.35 -4.16 -6.91
CA ALA A 607 25.09 -4.11 -6.20
C ALA A 607 24.01 -3.26 -6.92
N LEU A 608 24.41 -2.31 -7.77
CA LEU A 608 23.46 -1.43 -8.48
C LEU A 608 22.52 -2.21 -9.40
N THR A 609 22.97 -3.32 -9.97
CA THR A 609 22.12 -4.15 -10.83
C THR A 609 21.00 -4.82 -10.04
N ASP A 610 21.31 -5.40 -8.87
CA ASP A 610 20.31 -6.00 -7.99
C ASP A 610 19.36 -4.96 -7.38
N ILE A 611 19.90 -3.82 -6.95
CA ILE A 611 19.10 -2.69 -6.45
C ILE A 611 18.13 -2.20 -7.52
N THR A 612 18.62 -1.99 -8.75
CA THR A 612 17.80 -1.56 -9.89
C THR A 612 16.69 -2.57 -10.16
N LEU A 613 16.98 -3.87 -10.12
CA LEU A 613 15.96 -4.92 -10.30
C LEU A 613 14.86 -4.85 -9.24
N ARG A 614 15.24 -4.67 -7.97
CA ARG A 614 14.29 -4.55 -6.85
C ARG A 614 13.40 -3.33 -7.01
N ILE A 615 13.95 -2.20 -7.46
CA ILE A 615 13.18 -0.97 -7.72
C ILE A 615 12.21 -1.15 -8.88
N ILE A 616 12.64 -1.75 -10.01
CA ILE A 616 11.76 -2.02 -11.16
C ILE A 616 10.55 -2.86 -10.71
N ASN A 617 10.80 -3.96 -10.01
CA ASN A 617 9.73 -4.84 -9.54
C ASN A 617 8.83 -4.15 -8.50
N GLY A 618 9.40 -3.30 -7.66
CA GLY A 618 8.66 -2.47 -6.72
C GLY A 618 7.73 -1.47 -7.38
N ALA A 619 8.22 -0.75 -8.40
CA ALA A 619 7.45 0.23 -9.17
C ALA A 619 6.34 -0.45 -9.99
N ILE A 620 6.61 -1.59 -10.64
CA ILE A 620 5.60 -2.37 -11.37
C ILE A 620 4.45 -2.80 -10.42
N LYS A 621 4.79 -3.31 -9.23
CA LYS A 621 3.79 -3.78 -8.26
C LYS A 621 3.00 -2.65 -7.59
N SER A 622 3.66 -1.53 -7.28
CA SER A 622 3.03 -0.39 -6.62
C SER A 622 2.25 0.51 -7.58
N GLY A 623 2.57 0.46 -8.87
CA GLY A 623 2.03 1.38 -9.87
C GLY A 623 2.55 2.81 -9.72
N MET A 624 3.59 3.04 -8.90
CA MET A 624 4.23 4.35 -8.78
C MET A 624 4.95 4.74 -10.06
N ASP A 625 4.89 6.03 -10.39
CA ASP A 625 5.68 6.59 -11.47
C ASP A 625 7.18 6.61 -11.12
N SER A 626 8.02 6.70 -12.16
CA SER A 626 9.49 6.66 -12.00
C SER A 626 10.07 7.79 -11.15
N ILE A 627 9.43 8.97 -11.11
CA ILE A 627 9.92 10.14 -10.37
C ILE A 627 9.68 9.94 -8.89
N SER A 628 8.47 9.49 -8.54
CA SER A 628 8.09 9.22 -7.15
C SER A 628 8.78 7.96 -6.58
N ALA A 629 9.08 6.97 -7.44
CA ALA A 629 9.64 5.70 -7.00
C ALA A 629 11.14 5.75 -6.68
N LEU A 630 11.93 6.66 -7.29
CA LEU A 630 13.39 6.62 -7.22
C LEU A 630 14.07 8.00 -7.18
N HIS A 631 14.86 8.22 -6.13
CA HIS A 631 15.81 9.31 -6.00
C HIS A 631 17.26 8.79 -6.00
N ILE A 632 18.17 9.48 -6.70
CA ILE A 632 19.60 9.12 -6.75
C ILE A 632 20.42 10.37 -6.47
N THR A 633 21.29 10.28 -5.48
CA THR A 633 22.11 11.39 -4.98
C THR A 633 23.50 10.91 -4.56
N SER A 634 24.48 11.80 -4.56
CA SER A 634 25.86 11.53 -4.15
C SER A 634 26.50 12.81 -3.61
N SER A 635 27.56 12.67 -2.81
CA SER A 635 28.38 13.80 -2.38
C SER A 635 29.39 14.22 -3.46
N ASP A 636 29.79 15.49 -3.43
CA ASP A 636 30.89 15.96 -4.27
C ASP A 636 32.22 15.30 -3.86
N PRO A 637 33.15 15.07 -4.81
CA PRO A 637 33.08 15.48 -6.22
C PRO A 637 32.36 14.48 -7.15
N PHE A 638 31.92 13.31 -6.64
CA PHE A 638 31.34 12.28 -7.51
C PHE A 638 29.99 12.72 -8.11
N SER A 639 29.16 13.46 -7.38
CA SER A 639 27.91 14.04 -7.90
C SER A 639 28.09 14.90 -9.15
N SER A 640 29.23 15.57 -9.30
CA SER A 640 29.56 16.42 -10.44
C SER A 640 30.27 15.66 -11.57
N SER A 641 30.49 14.35 -11.41
CA SER A 641 31.20 13.51 -12.39
C SER A 641 30.29 13.10 -13.55
N LYS A 642 30.90 12.91 -14.73
CA LYS A 642 30.18 12.38 -15.91
C LYS A 642 29.62 10.98 -15.60
N GLU A 643 30.39 10.19 -14.85
CA GLU A 643 30.05 8.84 -14.42
C GLU A 643 28.77 8.81 -13.58
N PHE A 644 28.60 9.72 -12.62
CA PHE A 644 27.38 9.81 -11.82
C PHE A 644 26.17 10.24 -12.64
N HIS A 645 26.32 11.25 -13.51
CA HIS A 645 25.23 11.68 -14.38
C HIS A 645 24.79 10.56 -15.33
N GLN A 646 25.74 9.80 -15.89
CA GLN A 646 25.45 8.64 -16.73
C GLN A 646 24.74 7.55 -15.93
N LEU A 647 25.25 7.19 -14.74
CA LEU A 647 24.61 6.22 -13.84
C LEU A 647 23.15 6.60 -13.53
N LYS A 648 22.94 7.83 -13.07
CA LYS A 648 21.61 8.34 -12.70
C LYS A 648 20.66 8.27 -13.89
N SER A 649 21.11 8.75 -15.04
CA SER A 649 20.33 8.74 -16.28
C SER A 649 20.00 7.30 -16.72
N SER A 650 20.96 6.38 -16.68
CA SER A 650 20.76 4.96 -17.04
C SER A 650 19.73 4.27 -16.18
N ILE A 651 19.84 4.36 -14.85
CA ILE A 651 18.88 3.73 -13.93
C ILE A 651 17.48 4.33 -14.11
N THR A 652 17.37 5.65 -14.24
CA THR A 652 16.09 6.32 -14.49
C THR A 652 15.46 5.87 -15.82
N SER A 653 16.24 5.74 -16.89
CA SER A 653 15.73 5.26 -18.20
C SER A 653 15.27 3.81 -18.14
N ILE A 654 15.98 2.94 -17.41
CA ILE A 654 15.56 1.55 -17.19
C ILE A 654 14.20 1.53 -16.49
N LEU A 655 14.07 2.29 -15.39
CA LEU A 655 12.83 2.32 -14.61
C LEU A 655 11.66 2.83 -15.46
N GLN A 656 11.84 3.96 -16.15
CA GLN A 656 10.84 4.52 -17.07
C GLN A 656 10.36 3.49 -18.10
N PHE A 657 11.31 2.80 -18.74
CA PHE A 657 11.02 1.81 -19.77
C PHE A 657 10.12 0.66 -19.28
N PHE A 658 10.30 0.21 -18.04
CA PHE A 658 9.46 -0.86 -17.45
C PHE A 658 8.16 -0.35 -16.82
N THR A 659 8.09 0.93 -16.43
CA THR A 659 6.86 1.53 -15.86
C THR A 659 5.88 2.05 -16.91
N GLU A 660 6.31 2.24 -18.16
CA GLU A 660 5.43 2.51 -19.30
C GLU A 660 4.48 1.32 -19.52
N ARG A 661 3.22 1.45 -19.07
CA ARG A 661 2.23 0.35 -19.03
C ARG A 661 1.91 -0.23 -20.43
N GLN A 662 2.29 -1.48 -20.66
CA GLN A 662 1.78 -2.35 -21.72
C GLN A 662 1.80 -3.82 -21.25
N ASP A 663 0.68 -4.32 -20.73
CA ASP A 663 0.60 -5.58 -19.98
C ASP A 663 0.92 -6.86 -20.80
N THR A 664 1.01 -6.74 -22.12
CA THR A 664 1.14 -7.88 -23.05
C THR A 664 2.47 -7.92 -23.82
N VAL A 665 3.41 -7.03 -23.53
CA VAL A 665 4.68 -6.91 -24.27
C VAL A 665 5.86 -7.40 -23.44
N ARG A 666 6.73 -8.20 -24.06
CA ARG A 666 8.03 -8.54 -23.49
C ARG A 666 8.96 -7.34 -23.64
N GLN A 667 9.28 -6.69 -22.54
CA GLN A 667 10.23 -5.58 -22.47
C GLN A 667 11.64 -6.11 -22.21
N ARG A 668 12.62 -5.59 -22.94
CA ARG A 668 14.05 -5.86 -22.73
C ARG A 668 14.85 -4.55 -22.78
N PHE A 669 15.56 -4.24 -21.71
CA PHE A 669 16.48 -3.11 -21.66
C PHE A 669 17.92 -3.60 -21.58
N ILE A 670 18.75 -3.15 -22.50
CA ILE A 670 20.14 -3.56 -22.68
C ILE A 670 21.05 -2.44 -22.21
N THR A 671 21.94 -2.73 -21.26
CA THR A 671 22.91 -1.78 -20.73
C THR A 671 24.21 -2.52 -20.40
N MET A 672 25.18 -1.85 -19.79
CA MET A 672 26.37 -2.47 -19.22
C MET A 672 26.47 -2.16 -17.73
N SER A 673 26.87 -3.17 -16.96
CA SER A 673 27.19 -3.04 -15.53
C SER A 673 28.61 -3.55 -15.32
N GLY A 674 29.52 -2.65 -14.96
CA GLY A 674 30.95 -2.91 -15.06
C GLY A 674 31.34 -3.30 -16.49
N ASN A 675 32.07 -4.40 -16.65
CA ASN A 675 32.51 -4.91 -17.96
C ASN A 675 31.56 -5.97 -18.55
N ARG A 676 30.32 -6.07 -18.08
CA ARG A 676 29.36 -7.09 -18.53
C ARG A 676 28.13 -6.46 -19.15
N PHE A 677 27.71 -7.00 -20.28
CA PHE A 677 26.42 -6.66 -20.89
C PHE A 677 25.30 -7.20 -20.00
N THR A 678 24.37 -6.33 -19.62
CA THR A 678 23.26 -6.66 -18.73
C THR A 678 21.94 -6.42 -19.45
N VAL A 679 21.11 -7.45 -19.51
CA VAL A 679 19.77 -7.37 -20.11
C VAL A 679 18.75 -7.52 -19.00
N PHE A 680 18.04 -6.44 -18.68
CA PHE A 680 16.82 -6.49 -17.87
C PHE A 680 15.66 -6.90 -18.76
N SER A 681 14.81 -7.82 -18.31
CA SER A 681 13.67 -8.31 -19.08
C SER A 681 12.53 -8.80 -18.21
N ASN A 682 11.29 -8.61 -18.65
CA ASN A 682 10.13 -9.30 -18.07
C ASN A 682 9.75 -10.52 -18.91
N SER A 683 8.87 -11.37 -18.38
CA SER A 683 8.24 -12.45 -19.15
C SER A 683 6.74 -12.24 -19.20
N VAL A 684 6.11 -12.41 -20.36
CA VAL A 684 4.66 -12.37 -20.49
C VAL A 684 4.11 -13.78 -20.25
N LYS A 685 3.27 -13.96 -19.23
CA LYS A 685 2.53 -15.21 -18.98
C LYS A 685 1.06 -14.88 -18.80
N GLN A 686 0.18 -15.53 -19.55
CA GLN A 686 -1.29 -15.36 -19.45
C GLN A 686 -1.76 -13.88 -19.52
N GLY A 687 -1.09 -13.04 -20.30
CA GLY A 687 -1.47 -11.62 -20.46
C GLY A 687 -1.08 -10.70 -19.30
N VAL A 688 -0.30 -11.20 -18.33
CA VAL A 688 0.27 -10.40 -17.23
C VAL A 688 1.80 -10.40 -17.34
N ALA A 689 2.40 -9.22 -17.20
CA ALA A 689 3.86 -9.09 -17.11
C ALA A 689 4.34 -9.69 -15.77
N ALA A 690 5.15 -10.74 -15.86
CA ALA A 690 5.86 -11.30 -14.70
C ALA A 690 6.90 -10.30 -14.18
N PRO A 691 7.39 -10.48 -12.93
CA PRO A 691 8.50 -9.69 -12.41
C PRO A 691 9.68 -9.65 -13.38
N ALA A 692 10.28 -8.48 -13.52
CA ALA A 692 11.52 -8.31 -14.26
C ALA A 692 12.63 -9.16 -13.61
N VAL A 693 13.52 -9.65 -14.46
CA VAL A 693 14.76 -10.36 -14.14
C VAL A 693 15.90 -9.72 -14.94
N TYR A 694 17.16 -9.96 -14.56
CA TYR A 694 18.29 -9.60 -15.41
C TYR A 694 19.20 -10.79 -15.68
N LYS A 695 19.94 -10.73 -16.80
CA LYS A 695 21.03 -11.65 -17.14
C LYS A 695 22.27 -10.88 -17.56
N GLN A 696 23.43 -11.41 -17.22
CA GLN A 696 24.72 -10.80 -17.55
C GLN A 696 25.55 -11.68 -18.49
N TYR A 697 26.18 -11.05 -19.48
CA TYR A 697 26.94 -11.71 -20.54
C TYR A 697 28.36 -11.17 -20.60
N GLY A 698 29.32 -12.04 -20.96
CA GLY A 698 30.73 -11.66 -21.09
C GLY A 698 31.09 -11.04 -22.44
N SER A 699 30.21 -11.17 -23.45
CA SER A 699 30.39 -10.56 -24.77
C SER A 699 29.06 -10.20 -25.40
N GLU A 700 29.10 -9.22 -26.30
CA GLU A 700 27.96 -8.76 -27.09
C GLU A 700 27.32 -9.92 -27.89
N ILE A 701 28.14 -10.76 -28.52
CA ILE A 701 27.69 -11.91 -29.33
C ILE A 701 26.89 -12.90 -28.47
N GLN A 702 27.37 -13.24 -27.27
CA GLN A 702 26.64 -14.13 -26.35
C GLN A 702 25.29 -13.54 -25.94
N MET A 703 25.27 -12.23 -25.66
CA MET A 703 24.04 -11.52 -25.32
C MET A 703 23.04 -11.60 -26.49
N LEU A 704 23.45 -11.19 -27.68
CA LEU A 704 22.60 -11.16 -28.88
C LEU A 704 22.07 -12.56 -29.22
N TYR A 705 22.90 -13.60 -29.21
CA TYR A 705 22.41 -14.98 -29.43
C TYR A 705 21.37 -15.42 -28.41
N SER A 706 21.52 -15.03 -27.14
CA SER A 706 20.52 -15.35 -26.12
C SER A 706 19.19 -14.61 -26.35
N MET A 707 19.23 -13.45 -27.01
CA MET A 707 18.07 -12.62 -27.31
C MET A 707 17.37 -13.02 -28.61
N SER A 708 18.11 -13.62 -29.56
CA SER A 708 17.65 -14.08 -30.87
C SER A 708 16.47 -15.06 -30.85
N TYR A 709 16.18 -15.69 -29.70
CA TYR A 709 15.10 -16.66 -29.60
C TYR A 709 13.75 -16.02 -29.25
N ASN A 710 12.81 -16.04 -30.20
CA ASN A 710 11.45 -15.55 -30.02
C ASN A 710 10.42 -16.44 -30.75
N ARG A 711 9.37 -16.85 -30.03
CA ARG A 711 8.28 -17.71 -30.53
C ARG A 711 7.02 -16.94 -30.95
N GLY A 712 7.14 -15.69 -31.39
CA GLY A 712 6.02 -14.82 -31.81
C GLY A 712 5.51 -13.85 -30.74
N VAL A 713 6.19 -13.79 -29.58
CA VAL A 713 5.86 -12.87 -28.49
C VAL A 713 6.28 -11.46 -28.88
N LEU A 714 5.35 -10.49 -28.80
CA LEU A 714 5.65 -9.07 -29.03
C LEU A 714 6.74 -8.62 -28.06
N THR A 715 7.84 -8.10 -28.58
CA THR A 715 9.03 -7.75 -27.81
C THR A 715 9.44 -6.32 -28.11
N ARG A 716 9.45 -5.48 -27.10
CA ARG A 716 10.03 -4.13 -27.18
C ARG A 716 11.43 -4.18 -26.60
N ASN A 717 12.42 -3.77 -27.39
CA ASN A 717 13.81 -3.72 -26.94
C ASN A 717 14.26 -2.26 -26.87
N ARG A 718 15.13 -1.96 -25.90
CA ARG A 718 15.84 -0.69 -25.83
C ARG A 718 17.28 -0.94 -25.45
N ALA A 719 18.21 -0.24 -26.10
CA ALA A 719 19.60 -0.21 -25.71
C ALA A 719 19.94 1.15 -25.08
N ASP A 720 20.86 1.14 -24.12
CA ASP A 720 21.36 2.36 -23.49
C ASP A 720 22.30 3.09 -24.45
N GLU A 721 21.77 4.02 -25.24
CA GLU A 721 22.50 4.79 -26.26
C GLU A 721 23.67 5.61 -25.69
N ARG A 722 23.70 5.86 -24.38
CA ARG A 722 24.81 6.56 -23.72
C ARG A 722 26.05 5.68 -23.58
N ILE A 723 25.91 4.37 -23.78
CA ILE A 723 27.01 3.40 -23.75
C ILE A 723 27.53 3.23 -25.18
N PRO A 724 28.77 3.64 -25.49
CA PRO A 724 29.31 3.60 -26.85
C PRO A 724 29.24 2.22 -27.50
N GLU A 725 29.46 1.15 -26.74
CA GLU A 725 29.39 -0.24 -27.20
C GLU A 725 27.98 -0.63 -27.69
N LEU A 726 26.94 0.07 -27.24
CA LEU A 726 25.53 -0.19 -27.52
C LEU A 726 24.87 0.82 -28.47
N GLU A 727 25.57 1.89 -28.84
CA GLU A 727 25.03 2.98 -29.69
C GLU A 727 24.45 2.43 -31.01
N HIS A 728 25.23 1.61 -31.71
CA HIS A 728 24.79 0.99 -32.98
C HIS A 728 23.56 0.08 -32.80
N LEU A 729 23.43 -0.58 -31.65
CA LEU A 729 22.28 -1.42 -31.33
C LEU A 729 21.04 -0.55 -31.05
N GLY A 730 21.21 0.60 -30.40
CA GLY A 730 20.16 1.60 -30.24
C GLY A 730 19.59 2.06 -31.59
N HIS A 731 20.47 2.37 -32.55
CA HIS A 731 20.06 2.72 -33.91
C HIS A 731 19.35 1.59 -34.67
N ILE A 732 19.77 0.33 -34.50
CA ILE A 732 19.03 -0.81 -35.10
C ILE A 732 17.62 -0.88 -34.49
N LEU A 733 17.51 -0.79 -33.17
CA LEU A 733 16.25 -0.91 -32.45
C LEU A 733 15.28 0.27 -32.71
N SER A 734 15.78 1.45 -33.11
CA SER A 734 14.93 2.58 -33.47
C SER A 734 14.16 2.40 -34.78
N HIS A 735 14.47 1.37 -35.58
CA HIS A 735 13.77 1.02 -36.82
C HIS A 735 12.62 0.01 -36.59
N GLU A 736 12.20 -0.22 -35.34
CA GLU A 736 11.08 -1.09 -35.00
C GLU A 736 9.79 -0.60 -35.72
N SER A 737 9.12 -1.51 -36.44
CA SER A 737 7.76 -1.32 -36.98
C SER A 737 7.10 -2.68 -37.20
N ASP A 738 5.77 -2.70 -37.25
CA ASP A 738 4.94 -3.91 -37.32
C ASP A 738 4.58 -4.34 -38.75
N ASP A 739 5.01 -3.59 -39.76
CA ASP A 739 4.65 -3.76 -41.16
C ASP A 739 5.82 -4.17 -42.06
N CYS A 740 7.03 -4.36 -41.51
CA CYS A 740 8.23 -4.63 -42.30
C CYS A 740 9.29 -5.43 -41.53
N ILE A 741 9.97 -6.35 -42.22
CA ILE A 741 11.20 -7.01 -41.75
C ILE A 741 12.40 -6.18 -42.19
N LYS A 742 13.27 -5.79 -41.24
CA LYS A 742 14.50 -5.07 -41.53
C LYS A 742 15.71 -5.97 -41.38
N ILE A 743 16.56 -5.98 -42.41
CA ILE A 743 17.83 -6.71 -42.41
C ILE A 743 18.96 -5.67 -42.38
N PHE A 744 19.80 -5.72 -41.35
CA PHE A 744 20.99 -4.87 -41.24
C PHE A 744 22.22 -5.72 -41.42
N PHE A 745 23.20 -5.29 -42.21
CA PHE A 745 24.46 -6.02 -42.35
C PHE A 745 25.68 -5.12 -42.10
N ASP A 746 26.65 -5.67 -41.38
CA ASP A 746 27.95 -5.09 -41.07
C ASP A 746 29.04 -5.98 -41.66
N GLU A 747 29.71 -5.48 -42.69
CA GLU A 747 30.73 -6.22 -43.44
C GLU A 747 32.07 -6.20 -42.72
N GLY A 748 32.43 -7.33 -42.11
CA GLY A 748 33.72 -7.47 -41.43
C GLY A 748 34.80 -8.06 -42.33
N ARG A 749 36.05 -8.11 -41.83
CA ARG A 749 37.18 -8.68 -42.60
C ARG A 749 37.13 -10.20 -42.77
N LYS A 750 36.72 -10.93 -41.72
CA LYS A 750 36.64 -12.40 -41.71
C LYS A 750 35.20 -12.91 -41.61
N TYR A 751 34.39 -12.22 -40.80
CA TYR A 751 32.99 -12.52 -40.62
C TYR A 751 32.18 -11.24 -40.71
N SER A 752 31.04 -11.32 -41.38
CA SER A 752 30.02 -10.28 -41.43
C SER A 752 28.91 -10.61 -40.44
N ARG A 753 28.34 -9.56 -39.83
CA ARG A 753 27.21 -9.67 -38.89
C ARG A 753 25.95 -9.22 -39.61
N ILE A 754 24.88 -9.97 -39.43
CA ILE A 754 23.58 -9.70 -40.04
C ILE A 754 22.55 -9.70 -38.92
N TYR A 755 21.78 -8.63 -38.81
CA TYR A 755 20.73 -8.46 -37.81
C TYR A 755 19.39 -8.46 -38.53
N VAL A 756 18.44 -9.25 -38.06
CA VAL A 756 17.07 -9.24 -38.54
C VAL A 756 16.18 -8.69 -37.43
N LEU A 757 15.51 -7.57 -37.69
CA LEU A 757 14.48 -7.01 -36.81
C LEU A 757 13.12 -7.20 -37.48
N ASN A 758 12.26 -7.98 -36.85
CA ASN A 758 10.97 -8.35 -37.43
C ASN A 758 9.79 -7.51 -36.89
N GLU A 759 8.57 -7.80 -37.37
CA GLU A 759 7.33 -7.10 -37.03
C GLU A 759 6.88 -7.21 -35.57
N ARG A 760 7.52 -8.09 -34.80
CA ARG A 760 7.25 -8.28 -33.36
C ARG A 760 8.38 -7.72 -32.50
N GLY A 761 9.30 -6.94 -33.09
CA GLY A 761 10.50 -6.43 -32.45
C GLY A 761 11.47 -7.56 -32.04
N ALA A 762 11.37 -8.75 -32.62
CA ALA A 762 12.36 -9.80 -32.41
C ALA A 762 13.64 -9.45 -33.17
N LEU A 763 14.76 -9.36 -32.44
CA LEU A 763 16.09 -9.11 -33.01
C LEU A 763 16.88 -10.42 -33.07
N VAL A 764 17.27 -10.84 -34.27
CA VAL A 764 18.04 -12.06 -34.52
C VAL A 764 19.41 -11.71 -35.08
N LEU A 765 20.49 -12.14 -34.41
CA LEU A 765 21.86 -12.05 -34.92
C LEU A 765 22.25 -13.33 -35.68
N MET A 766 22.74 -13.14 -36.90
CA MET A 766 23.39 -14.15 -37.74
C MET A 766 24.83 -13.69 -38.02
N ARG A 767 25.78 -14.63 -38.08
CA ARG A 767 27.19 -14.35 -38.34
C ARG A 767 27.71 -15.31 -39.41
N LYS A 768 28.14 -14.79 -40.55
CA LYS A 768 28.63 -15.59 -41.69
C LYS A 768 30.02 -15.15 -42.11
N LYS A 769 30.76 -16.01 -42.82
CA LYS A 769 32.04 -15.63 -43.41
C LYS A 769 31.82 -14.49 -44.40
N SER A 770 32.72 -13.51 -44.44
CA SER A 770 32.54 -12.31 -45.26
C SER A 770 32.41 -12.63 -46.75
N GLU A 771 33.11 -13.66 -47.24
CA GLU A 771 33.03 -14.16 -48.62
C GLU A 771 31.63 -14.68 -49.01
N GLN A 772 30.81 -15.06 -48.03
CA GLN A 772 29.45 -15.57 -48.24
C GLN A 772 28.37 -14.50 -48.05
N LEU A 773 28.75 -13.24 -47.75
CA LEU A 773 27.79 -12.20 -47.39
C LEU A 773 26.74 -11.97 -48.48
N ALA A 774 27.16 -11.78 -49.73
CA ALA A 774 26.24 -11.50 -50.83
C ALA A 774 25.27 -12.67 -51.11
N SER A 775 25.78 -13.90 -51.15
CA SER A 775 24.97 -15.09 -51.40
C SER A 775 24.00 -15.37 -50.25
N TYR A 776 24.45 -15.20 -49.00
CA TYR A 776 23.60 -15.41 -47.83
C TYR A 776 22.56 -14.30 -47.68
N LEU A 777 22.91 -13.04 -47.95
CA LEU A 777 21.97 -11.92 -47.90
C LEU A 777 20.84 -12.11 -48.93
N ALA A 778 21.16 -12.52 -50.16
CA ALA A 778 20.17 -12.86 -51.17
C ALA A 778 19.21 -13.98 -50.70
N GLY A 779 19.76 -15.05 -50.12
CA GLY A 779 18.96 -16.14 -49.56
C GLY A 779 18.11 -15.73 -48.35
N LEU A 780 18.62 -14.85 -47.50
CA LEU A 780 17.89 -14.33 -46.34
C LEU A 780 16.74 -13.40 -46.74
N ILE A 781 16.90 -12.61 -47.80
CA ILE A 781 15.83 -11.80 -48.39
C ILE A 781 14.72 -12.71 -48.90
N SER A 782 15.05 -13.73 -49.71
CA SER A 782 14.06 -14.72 -50.17
C SER A 782 13.38 -15.46 -49.02
N PHE A 783 14.13 -15.81 -47.97
CA PHE A 783 13.55 -16.42 -46.77
C PHE A 783 12.57 -15.48 -46.07
N SER A 784 12.90 -14.19 -46.00
CA SER A 784 12.03 -13.19 -45.41
C SER A 784 10.72 -13.06 -46.17
N GLU A 785 10.79 -13.00 -47.51
CA GLU A 785 9.60 -12.96 -48.38
C GLU A 785 8.75 -14.23 -48.24
N SER A 786 9.37 -15.41 -48.19
CA SER A 786 8.68 -16.68 -47.94
C SER A 786 8.00 -16.71 -46.56
N ALA A 787 8.69 -16.27 -45.50
CA ALA A 787 8.11 -16.22 -44.16
C ALA A 787 6.93 -15.23 -44.08
N ILE A 788 7.01 -14.09 -44.78
CA ILE A 788 5.91 -13.13 -44.88
C ILE A 788 4.71 -13.75 -45.60
N ALA A 789 4.93 -14.49 -46.69
CA ALA A 789 3.85 -15.15 -47.42
C ALA A 789 3.12 -16.18 -46.55
N GLU A 790 3.85 -17.05 -45.85
CA GLU A 790 3.28 -18.02 -44.90
C GLU A 790 2.47 -17.33 -43.79
N VAL A 791 3.01 -16.24 -43.23
CA VAL A 791 2.33 -15.46 -42.18
C VAL A 791 1.09 -14.73 -42.71
N ALA A 792 1.15 -14.17 -43.92
CA ALA A 792 0.02 -13.49 -44.56
C ALA A 792 -1.12 -14.48 -44.87
N LEU A 793 -0.79 -15.73 -45.21
CA LEU A 793 -1.78 -16.81 -45.36
C LEU A 793 -2.40 -17.22 -44.01
N ALA A 794 -1.58 -17.43 -42.99
CA ALA A 794 -2.04 -17.88 -41.67
C ALA A 794 -2.73 -16.78 -40.84
N ASN A 795 -2.38 -15.51 -41.07
CA ASN A 795 -2.91 -14.34 -40.37
C ASN A 795 -3.11 -13.15 -41.33
N PRO A 796 -4.15 -13.14 -42.18
CA PRO A 796 -4.36 -12.10 -43.18
C PRO A 796 -4.56 -10.67 -42.62
N GLY A 797 -4.87 -10.54 -41.33
CA GLY A 797 -5.06 -9.25 -40.65
C GLY A 797 -3.76 -8.59 -40.14
N THR A 798 -2.60 -9.19 -40.39
CA THR A 798 -1.29 -8.61 -40.03
C THR A 798 -0.94 -7.39 -40.90
N SER A 799 -0.29 -6.38 -40.30
CA SER A 799 0.21 -5.20 -41.02
C SER A 799 1.20 -5.58 -42.14
N LEU A 800 1.90 -6.72 -42.02
CA LEU A 800 2.77 -7.27 -43.07
C LEU A 800 2.01 -7.65 -44.35
N ALA A 801 0.78 -8.18 -44.24
CA ALA A 801 0.02 -8.67 -45.41
C ALA A 801 -0.43 -7.52 -46.33
N GLY A 802 -0.58 -6.32 -45.79
CA GLY A 802 -0.96 -5.12 -46.54
C GLY A 802 0.21 -4.34 -47.13
N ASN A 803 1.45 -4.62 -46.75
CA ASN A 803 2.62 -3.84 -47.16
C ASN A 803 3.16 -4.31 -48.52
N ARG A 804 3.34 -3.38 -49.47
CA ARG A 804 3.92 -3.63 -50.79
C ARG A 804 5.45 -3.77 -50.78
N GLN A 805 6.12 -3.33 -49.72
CA GLN A 805 7.56 -3.48 -49.50
C GLN A 805 7.82 -4.00 -48.07
N PRO A 806 7.49 -5.27 -47.80
CA PRO A 806 7.54 -5.83 -46.46
C PRO A 806 8.96 -6.22 -46.00
N VAL A 807 9.99 -6.01 -46.84
CA VAL A 807 11.40 -6.23 -46.51
C VAL A 807 12.21 -4.98 -46.84
N ALA A 808 13.00 -4.50 -45.88
CA ALA A 808 13.94 -3.41 -46.04
C ALA A 808 15.35 -3.88 -45.65
N VAL A 809 16.37 -3.41 -46.37
CA VAL A 809 17.77 -3.81 -46.15
C VAL A 809 18.59 -2.57 -45.86
N TYR A 810 19.46 -2.65 -44.88
CA TYR A 810 20.30 -1.55 -44.42
C TYR A 810 21.75 -2.02 -44.30
N LYS A 811 22.67 -1.16 -44.73
CA LYS A 811 24.11 -1.33 -44.55
C LYS A 811 24.57 -0.54 -43.33
N ILE A 812 25.33 -1.20 -42.46
CA ILE A 812 26.02 -0.57 -41.34
C ILE A 812 27.41 -0.19 -41.83
N GLU A 813 27.69 1.10 -41.91
CA GLU A 813 28.98 1.65 -42.31
C GLU A 813 29.73 2.15 -41.08
N THR A 814 30.99 1.73 -40.93
CA THR A 814 31.87 2.21 -39.87
C THR A 814 32.78 3.30 -40.43
N ASP A 815 32.75 4.50 -39.84
CA ASP A 815 33.62 5.60 -40.25
C ASP A 815 35.06 5.41 -39.75
N THR A 816 35.96 6.33 -40.14
CA THR A 816 37.38 6.30 -39.74
C THR A 816 37.60 6.49 -38.23
N ALA A 817 36.61 7.01 -37.51
CA ALA A 817 36.61 7.17 -36.06
C ALA A 817 35.99 5.96 -35.32
N GLY A 818 35.54 4.93 -36.06
CA GLY A 818 34.92 3.74 -35.50
C GLY A 818 33.43 3.89 -35.17
N ARG A 819 32.79 5.00 -35.54
CA ARG A 819 31.34 5.20 -35.34
C ARG A 819 30.57 4.51 -36.45
N LYS A 820 29.46 3.88 -36.08
CA LYS A 820 28.59 3.14 -36.99
C LYS A 820 27.41 4.00 -37.41
N SER A 821 27.17 4.10 -38.71
CA SER A 821 25.98 4.71 -39.30
C SER A 821 25.18 3.68 -40.07
N ILE A 822 23.85 3.85 -40.12
CA ILE A 822 22.95 2.95 -40.82
C ILE A 822 22.42 3.68 -42.06
N LYS A 823 22.59 3.07 -43.24
CA LYS A 823 22.07 3.57 -44.51
C LYS A 823 21.20 2.51 -45.17
N GLU A 824 20.11 2.93 -45.78
CA GLU A 824 19.27 2.04 -46.59
C GLU A 824 20.07 1.53 -47.80
N HIS A 825 19.97 0.23 -48.07
CA HIS A 825 20.63 -0.45 -49.17
C HIS A 825 19.59 -0.90 -50.19
N ASP A 826 19.68 -0.37 -51.41
CA ASP A 826 18.78 -0.72 -52.51
C ASP A 826 19.15 -2.10 -53.09
N TYR A 827 18.76 -3.14 -52.36
CA TYR A 827 19.02 -4.53 -52.72
C TYR A 827 18.33 -4.94 -54.04
N LYS A 828 17.27 -4.24 -54.45
CA LYS A 828 16.52 -4.52 -55.69
C LYS A 828 17.28 -4.09 -56.94
N ASN A 829 18.29 -3.23 -56.82
CA ASN A 829 19.15 -2.83 -57.92
C ASN A 829 20.59 -3.37 -57.80
N ASP A 830 20.89 -4.11 -56.73
CA ASP A 830 22.17 -4.76 -56.51
C ASP A 830 22.33 -6.00 -57.43
N SER A 831 23.32 -5.94 -58.34
CA SER A 831 23.56 -6.99 -59.33
C SER A 831 24.03 -8.31 -58.71
N MET A 832 24.77 -8.27 -57.59
CA MET A 832 25.25 -9.47 -56.92
C MET A 832 24.10 -10.16 -56.17
N ILE A 833 23.22 -9.40 -55.53
CA ILE A 833 22.04 -9.95 -54.87
C ILE A 833 21.13 -10.62 -55.91
N LYS A 834 20.84 -9.96 -57.05
CA LYS A 834 20.06 -10.57 -58.15
C LYS A 834 20.67 -11.88 -58.66
N TYR A 835 21.98 -11.87 -58.92
CA TYR A 835 22.70 -13.07 -59.38
C TYR A 835 22.53 -14.24 -58.40
N TYR A 836 22.69 -14.00 -57.10
CA TYR A 836 22.53 -15.06 -56.11
C TYR A 836 21.08 -15.43 -55.83
N THR A 837 20.11 -14.52 -55.97
CA THR A 837 18.68 -14.87 -55.86
C THR A 837 18.27 -15.89 -56.92
N GLU A 838 18.79 -15.77 -58.15
CA GLU A 838 18.53 -16.73 -59.23
C GLU A 838 19.34 -18.03 -59.09
N LYS A 839 20.58 -17.94 -58.58
CA LYS A 839 21.50 -19.08 -58.49
C LYS A 839 21.34 -19.93 -57.23
N ASN A 840 20.89 -19.34 -56.12
CA ASN A 840 20.78 -20.03 -54.85
C ASN A 840 19.79 -21.20 -54.96
N PHE A 841 20.20 -22.35 -54.45
CA PHE A 841 19.33 -23.51 -54.38
C PHE A 841 18.11 -23.22 -53.47
N GLN A 842 16.92 -23.61 -53.90
CA GLN A 842 15.66 -23.34 -53.21
C GLN A 842 15.42 -24.31 -52.04
N VAL A 843 16.29 -24.28 -51.03
CA VAL A 843 16.13 -25.10 -49.82
C VAL A 843 14.99 -24.54 -48.98
N CYS A 844 13.90 -25.31 -48.85
CA CYS A 844 12.79 -25.02 -47.95
C CYS A 844 13.02 -25.71 -46.60
N LEU A 845 12.88 -24.97 -45.50
CA LEU A 845 12.87 -25.51 -44.14
C LEU A 845 11.42 -25.67 -43.66
N SER A 846 10.96 -26.92 -43.55
CA SER A 846 9.66 -27.22 -42.92
C SER A 846 9.85 -27.50 -41.44
N LEU A 847 9.09 -26.77 -40.61
CA LEU A 847 9.15 -26.86 -39.15
C LEU A 847 8.00 -27.71 -38.61
N HIS A 848 8.34 -28.75 -37.87
CA HIS A 848 7.38 -29.71 -37.31
C HIS A 848 7.38 -29.64 -35.79
N LEU A 849 6.20 -29.60 -35.16
CA LEU A 849 6.10 -29.82 -33.71
C LEU A 849 6.02 -31.34 -33.45
N LEU A 850 7.01 -31.87 -32.75
CA LEU A 850 7.08 -33.29 -32.40
C LEU A 850 6.23 -33.61 -31.16
N ASP A 851 5.85 -34.87 -30.98
CA ASP A 851 5.12 -35.34 -29.79
C ASP A 851 5.87 -35.09 -28.47
N THR A 852 7.20 -35.00 -28.55
CA THR A 852 8.08 -34.64 -27.42
C THR A 852 7.96 -33.17 -27.02
N GLY A 853 7.29 -32.33 -27.82
CA GLY A 853 7.24 -30.88 -27.69
C GLY A 853 8.47 -30.16 -28.26
N GLU A 854 9.44 -30.89 -28.82
CA GLU A 854 10.57 -30.32 -29.55
C GLU A 854 10.19 -29.93 -30.99
N ILE A 855 11.03 -29.11 -31.62
CA ILE A 855 10.90 -28.76 -33.04
C ILE A 855 11.74 -29.72 -33.86
N GLY A 856 11.10 -30.40 -34.82
CA GLY A 856 11.72 -31.19 -35.85
C GLY A 856 11.96 -30.37 -37.12
N TYR A 857 13.06 -30.66 -37.80
CA TYR A 857 13.49 -29.97 -39.03
C TYR A 857 13.43 -30.94 -40.20
N ARG A 858 12.78 -30.54 -41.28
CA ARG A 858 12.79 -31.22 -42.58
C ARG A 858 13.18 -30.22 -43.65
N PHE A 859 14.03 -30.62 -44.60
CA PHE A 859 14.54 -29.71 -45.63
C PHE A 859 14.58 -30.34 -47.02
N THR A 860 14.67 -29.49 -48.05
CA THR A 860 14.73 -29.91 -49.46
C THR A 860 16.10 -30.47 -49.83
N LEU A 861 16.11 -31.64 -50.45
CA LEU A 861 17.29 -32.33 -50.98
C LEU A 861 17.63 -31.86 -52.41
N PRO A 862 18.84 -32.10 -52.92
CA PRO A 862 19.24 -31.66 -54.26
C PRO A 862 18.40 -32.19 -55.42
N ASP A 863 17.73 -33.33 -55.24
CA ASP A 863 16.83 -33.94 -56.23
C ASP A 863 15.40 -33.35 -56.20
N GLY A 864 15.15 -32.37 -55.32
CA GLY A 864 13.83 -31.77 -55.09
C GLY A 864 12.97 -32.54 -54.08
N GLY A 865 13.45 -33.68 -53.57
CA GLY A 865 12.82 -34.43 -52.50
C GLY A 865 12.90 -33.74 -51.14
N LEU A 866 12.28 -34.33 -50.11
CA LEU A 866 12.34 -33.86 -48.73
C LEU A 866 13.09 -34.88 -47.87
N SER A 867 13.91 -34.38 -46.95
CA SER A 867 14.59 -35.20 -45.96
C SER A 867 13.61 -35.89 -45.00
N GLU A 868 14.11 -36.83 -44.19
CA GLU A 868 13.40 -37.22 -42.97
C GLU A 868 13.29 -36.04 -41.98
N ILE A 869 12.40 -36.16 -41.00
CA ILE A 869 12.26 -35.15 -39.94
C ILE A 869 13.31 -35.45 -38.88
N PHE A 870 14.21 -34.50 -38.64
CA PHE A 870 15.25 -34.63 -37.62
C PHE A 870 14.92 -33.79 -36.40
N SER A 871 14.97 -34.40 -35.22
CA SER A 871 14.99 -33.66 -33.96
C SER A 871 16.32 -32.93 -33.75
N ARG A 872 16.39 -32.10 -32.71
CA ARG A 872 17.64 -31.44 -32.32
C ARG A 872 18.75 -32.45 -32.02
N ALA A 873 18.42 -33.60 -31.44
CA ALA A 873 19.40 -34.63 -31.08
C ALA A 873 19.97 -35.33 -32.33
N GLU A 874 19.18 -35.45 -33.38
CA GLU A 874 19.55 -36.16 -34.62
C GLU A 874 20.25 -35.26 -35.65
N ILE A 875 20.30 -33.95 -35.39
CA ILE A 875 20.85 -32.97 -36.33
C ILE A 875 22.35 -33.19 -36.61
N GLU A 876 23.08 -33.86 -35.73
CA GLU A 876 24.48 -34.27 -35.97
C GLU A 876 24.59 -35.31 -37.09
N SER A 877 23.66 -36.25 -37.16
CA SER A 877 23.59 -37.22 -38.26
C SER A 877 23.25 -36.52 -39.57
N ALA A 878 22.23 -35.65 -39.55
CA ALA A 878 21.84 -34.85 -40.71
C ALA A 878 22.96 -33.92 -41.20
N SER A 879 23.79 -33.39 -40.29
CA SER A 879 24.92 -32.52 -40.66
C SER A 879 25.96 -33.25 -41.53
N ARG A 880 26.23 -34.52 -41.25
CA ARG A 880 27.16 -35.34 -42.06
C ARG A 880 26.61 -35.63 -43.46
N GLU A 881 25.31 -35.89 -43.56
CA GLU A 881 24.64 -36.07 -44.83
C GLU A 881 24.66 -34.79 -45.66
N ILE A 882 24.33 -33.65 -45.04
CA ILE A 882 24.40 -32.32 -45.66
C ILE A 882 25.81 -32.01 -46.18
N ALA A 883 26.87 -32.34 -45.43
CA ALA A 883 28.24 -32.16 -45.89
C ALA A 883 28.52 -32.95 -47.18
N SER A 884 28.10 -34.22 -47.24
CA SER A 884 28.26 -35.05 -48.43
C SER A 884 27.46 -34.52 -49.63
N LEU A 885 26.28 -33.93 -49.39
CA LEU A 885 25.47 -33.32 -50.45
C LEU A 885 26.11 -32.04 -50.98
N MET A 886 26.67 -31.20 -50.10
CA MET A 886 27.39 -29.99 -50.50
C MET A 886 28.68 -30.29 -51.29
N GLU A 887 29.34 -31.41 -51.03
CA GLU A 887 30.52 -31.84 -51.79
C GLU A 887 30.15 -32.43 -53.16
N SER A 888 29.00 -33.11 -53.26
CA SER A 888 28.59 -33.83 -54.47
C SER A 888 27.78 -32.98 -55.45
N VAL A 889 27.12 -31.91 -54.99
CA VAL A 889 26.28 -31.05 -55.83
C VAL A 889 26.79 -29.61 -55.78
N ASP A 890 27.39 -29.16 -56.90
CA ASP A 890 27.89 -27.79 -57.01
C ASP A 890 26.75 -26.77 -56.84
N GLY A 891 26.99 -25.78 -55.98
CA GLY A 891 26.01 -24.73 -55.64
C GLY A 891 24.93 -25.12 -54.62
N TYR A 892 24.85 -26.37 -54.17
CA TYR A 892 23.94 -26.74 -53.08
C TYR A 892 24.42 -26.15 -51.75
N SER A 893 23.49 -25.56 -50.99
CA SER A 893 23.77 -24.97 -49.69
C SER A 893 22.64 -25.30 -48.72
N PHE A 894 22.99 -25.59 -47.47
CA PHE A 894 21.98 -25.87 -46.42
C PHE A 894 21.28 -24.62 -45.90
N TYR A 895 21.68 -23.42 -46.32
CA TYR A 895 21.03 -22.18 -45.87
C TYR A 895 19.61 -22.09 -46.44
N PRO A 896 18.55 -22.18 -45.62
CA PRO A 896 17.19 -22.19 -46.13
C PRO A 896 16.83 -20.85 -46.75
N VAL A 897 16.24 -20.86 -47.94
CA VAL A 897 15.72 -19.66 -48.61
C VAL A 897 14.20 -19.62 -48.64
N LEU A 898 13.54 -20.71 -48.23
CA LEU A 898 12.08 -20.80 -48.03
C LEU A 898 11.78 -21.42 -46.65
N VAL A 899 10.57 -21.19 -46.14
CA VAL A 899 10.05 -21.82 -44.91
C VAL A 899 8.65 -22.36 -45.13
N ASN A 900 8.32 -23.46 -44.46
CA ASN A 900 6.96 -23.98 -44.36
C ASN A 900 6.57 -24.11 -42.87
N LEU A 901 5.46 -23.48 -42.48
CA LEU A 901 5.00 -23.41 -41.09
C LEU A 901 3.74 -24.25 -40.81
N ASP A 902 3.20 -24.95 -41.81
CA ASP A 902 1.95 -25.70 -41.73
C ASP A 902 1.96 -26.77 -40.62
N ASN A 903 3.12 -27.37 -40.39
CA ASN A 903 3.29 -28.50 -39.47
C ASN A 903 3.64 -28.09 -38.03
N THR A 904 3.57 -26.80 -37.71
CA THR A 904 3.94 -26.28 -36.38
C THR A 904 2.84 -26.48 -35.33
N GLY A 905 1.58 -26.63 -35.73
CA GLY A 905 0.43 -26.95 -34.86
C GLY A 905 0.01 -25.87 -33.86
N ILE A 906 0.83 -24.86 -33.59
CA ILE A 906 0.57 -23.76 -32.65
C ILE A 906 0.39 -22.46 -33.42
N LYS A 907 -0.80 -21.87 -33.34
CA LYS A 907 -1.17 -20.66 -34.11
C LYS A 907 -0.17 -19.51 -34.02
N ILE A 908 0.42 -19.24 -32.84
CA ILE A 908 1.38 -18.13 -32.69
C ILE A 908 2.69 -18.34 -33.48
N TYR A 909 3.04 -19.58 -33.81
CA TYR A 909 4.25 -19.90 -34.58
C TYR A 909 4.10 -19.62 -36.06
N SER A 910 2.88 -19.69 -36.59
CA SER A 910 2.55 -19.36 -37.99
C SER A 910 1.96 -17.96 -38.16
N SER A 911 1.47 -17.32 -37.09
CA SER A 911 0.87 -15.98 -37.18
C SER A 911 1.87 -14.83 -37.28
N TYR A 912 3.16 -15.09 -37.04
CA TYR A 912 4.25 -14.11 -36.97
C TYR A 912 5.58 -14.72 -37.43
N THR A 913 6.48 -13.91 -37.98
CA THR A 913 7.74 -14.39 -38.58
C THR A 913 8.81 -14.74 -37.55
N SER A 914 8.63 -14.34 -36.28
CA SER A 914 9.64 -14.50 -35.22
C SER A 914 10.10 -15.94 -35.05
N PHE A 915 9.15 -16.88 -35.11
CA PHE A 915 9.44 -18.31 -34.94
C PHE A 915 10.27 -18.84 -36.11
N ALA A 916 9.91 -18.49 -37.34
CA ALA A 916 10.64 -18.87 -38.55
C ALA A 916 12.11 -18.41 -38.50
N PHE A 917 12.38 -17.14 -38.18
CA PHE A 917 13.76 -16.63 -38.06
C PHE A 917 14.53 -17.25 -36.91
N SER A 918 13.87 -17.48 -35.77
CA SER A 918 14.50 -18.11 -34.60
C SER A 918 14.97 -19.53 -34.93
N GLU A 919 14.10 -20.32 -35.58
CA GLU A 919 14.41 -21.71 -35.92
C GLU A 919 15.32 -21.82 -37.15
N LYS A 920 15.26 -20.90 -38.13
CA LYS A 920 16.28 -20.78 -39.18
C LYS A 920 17.67 -20.57 -38.60
N ASN A 921 17.83 -19.56 -37.73
CA ASN A 921 19.13 -19.26 -37.13
C ASN A 921 19.63 -20.45 -36.30
N ARG A 922 18.74 -21.11 -35.56
CA ARG A 922 19.08 -22.29 -34.76
C ARG A 922 19.50 -23.48 -35.61
N PHE A 923 18.77 -23.79 -36.68
CA PHE A 923 19.08 -24.85 -37.62
C PHE A 923 20.47 -24.64 -38.24
N GLU A 924 20.72 -23.44 -38.77
CA GLU A 924 22.00 -23.11 -39.38
C GLU A 924 23.16 -23.21 -38.37
N MET A 925 22.99 -22.63 -37.17
CA MET A 925 24.04 -22.70 -36.14
C MET A 925 24.37 -24.12 -35.70
N LEU A 926 23.36 -25.01 -35.64
CA LEU A 926 23.58 -26.42 -35.27
C LEU A 926 24.40 -27.14 -36.34
N ILE A 927 24.07 -26.94 -37.62
CA ILE A 927 24.84 -27.51 -38.73
C ILE A 927 26.24 -26.92 -38.79
N GLU A 928 26.38 -25.59 -38.77
CA GLU A 928 27.67 -24.90 -38.80
C GLU A 928 28.59 -25.38 -37.67
N LYS A 929 28.06 -25.56 -36.46
CA LYS A 929 28.81 -26.09 -35.32
C LYS A 929 29.29 -27.51 -35.59
N ASN A 930 28.42 -28.39 -36.10
CA ASN A 930 28.77 -29.79 -36.37
C ASN A 930 29.77 -29.93 -37.53
N LEU A 931 29.76 -28.98 -38.47
CA LEU A 931 30.72 -28.89 -39.57
C LEU A 931 32.01 -28.15 -39.22
N GLY A 932 32.18 -27.67 -37.97
CA GLY A 932 33.36 -26.94 -37.52
C GLY A 932 33.54 -25.56 -38.19
N MET A 933 32.44 -24.95 -38.64
CA MET A 933 32.46 -23.66 -39.35
C MET A 933 32.46 -22.44 -38.42
N ILE A 934 32.03 -22.60 -37.15
CA ILE A 934 31.88 -21.52 -36.16
C ILE A 934 32.50 -21.84 -34.80
#